data_AF-A0A368UHR9-F1
#
_entry.id   AF-A0A368UHR9-F1
#
_cell.length_a   1.000
_cell.length_b   1.000
_cell.length_c   1.000
_cell.angle_alpha   90.00
_cell.angle_beta   90.00
_cell.angle_gamma   90.00
#
_symmetry.space_group_name_H-M   'P 1'
#
loop_
_entity.id
_entity.type
_entity.pdbx_description
1 polymer ?
#
loop_
_entity_poly.entity_id
_entity_poly.type
_entity_poly.pdbx_seq_one_letter_code
_entity_poly.pdbx_strand_id
1 'polypeptide(L)'
;MAYGGSGSASTIKQVKLERESELRIEVGNDAPLRLRLLNGTAEIFGTELPPEIWLNFPPRLKFAVFTWYGATIEMDGATETDYTADETPMVSYVNVHAVLDGRRSRAKASSPDDSVSSQGPRVIVVGPTDSGKSTLSRMLLSWAAKQGWKPTFVDLDIGQGSITIPGCIAATPIEMPIDPVEGIPLEMPLVYFYGHATPSNNVELYKVLVKELAGMIERQFTGNAESRASGMVINTMGWIEGVGYDLLLHAIRTFKANVVLVLGQEKLCSMLKDVLKSEPKVDVVKLQRSGGVVSRNAKVRQKARSYRIREYFYGLSNDLSPHSNIANFSDLFVYRVGGGPQAPRSALPIGAEPAADPTRVVPVNINRDLLHLVLAVSFAKEPDEIISSNVAGFIYVTDIDIQSSKFLMLLEVELQLYHVYLNSRSGQHMLHKTVTQGMEHLFTLGVDYLTNMTRPTLNPVSQSEIPFSPLLTMEMDSLPNGNNTSGTPISATATANPAQPPSSNLPQLTESLKLEHQFLRVPFEYYKKTLRANHRAVEKEMSAVISGVNEAAATDLSPDDAVNHLNSLVSRLQGLKRKLEEGSRAEHLQAQKCRVRLDHLESADAENMSEWNNTRMKRILVDYMLRMSYYDTAVKLAESSNLQDLVDIDVFQEAKKVIDALQNKDVAPALAWCADNKSRLKKSKITLLRYIP
;
A
#
# COMPACT_ATOMS: atom_id res chain seq x y z
N MET A 1 -21.42 5.24 -44.17
CA MET A 1 -20.20 4.47 -44.52
C MET A 1 -19.84 3.64 -43.30
N ALA A 2 -19.78 2.32 -43.47
CA ALA A 2 -19.55 1.36 -42.39
C ALA A 2 -18.08 1.44 -41.93
N TYR A 3 -17.85 1.67 -40.64
CA TYR A 3 -16.57 1.36 -40.00
C TYR A 3 -16.61 -0.12 -39.59
N GLY A 4 -16.03 -0.97 -40.44
CA GLY A 4 -15.75 -2.35 -40.10
C GLY A 4 -14.72 -2.40 -38.97
N GLY A 5 -15.13 -2.87 -37.79
CA GLY A 5 -14.20 -3.29 -36.76
C GLY A 5 -13.42 -4.50 -37.26
N SER A 6 -12.13 -4.31 -37.54
CA SER A 6 -11.21 -5.42 -37.75
C SER A 6 -11.05 -6.15 -36.42
N GLY A 7 -11.79 -7.26 -36.24
CA GLY A 7 -11.47 -8.22 -35.19
C GLY A 7 -10.08 -8.76 -35.46
N SER A 8 -9.09 -8.38 -34.64
CA SER A 8 -7.78 -9.01 -34.65
C SER A 8 -7.98 -10.49 -34.29
N ALA A 9 -7.70 -11.40 -35.22
CA ALA A 9 -7.75 -12.83 -34.95
C ALA A 9 -6.83 -13.17 -33.76
N SER A 10 -7.38 -13.77 -32.71
CA SER A 10 -6.63 -14.23 -31.54
C SER A 10 -5.57 -15.24 -32.01
N THR A 11 -4.30 -14.85 -31.97
CA THR A 11 -3.17 -15.71 -32.36
C THR A 11 -2.74 -16.50 -31.14
N ILE A 12 -3.46 -17.60 -30.88
CA ILE A 12 -3.10 -18.52 -29.79
C ILE A 12 -1.81 -19.24 -30.18
N LYS A 13 -0.79 -19.12 -29.32
CA LYS A 13 0.51 -19.75 -29.47
C LYS A 13 0.79 -20.64 -28.27
N GLN A 14 1.20 -21.87 -28.51
CA GLN A 14 1.67 -22.78 -27.45
C GLN A 14 3.19 -22.95 -27.54
N VAL A 15 3.85 -22.91 -26.39
CA VAL A 15 5.28 -23.09 -26.25
C VAL A 15 5.53 -24.21 -25.25
N LYS A 16 6.22 -25.25 -25.68
CA LYS A 16 6.72 -26.31 -24.80
C LYS A 16 8.09 -25.90 -24.28
N LEU A 17 8.26 -25.96 -22.97
CA LEU A 17 9.49 -25.72 -22.26
C LEU A 17 10.03 -27.05 -21.75
N GLU A 18 11.29 -27.31 -22.08
CA GLU A 18 12.03 -28.45 -21.55
C GLU A 18 12.52 -28.13 -20.13
N ARG A 19 12.98 -29.17 -19.41
CA ARG A 19 13.52 -29.03 -18.07
C ARG A 19 14.60 -27.94 -17.99
N GLU A 20 14.54 -27.12 -16.94
CA GLU A 20 15.53 -26.07 -16.62
C GLU A 20 15.66 -24.98 -17.70
N SER A 21 14.62 -24.78 -18.52
CA SER A 21 14.53 -23.70 -19.51
C SER A 21 13.55 -22.59 -19.09
N GLU A 22 13.68 -21.41 -19.71
CA GLU A 22 12.76 -20.29 -19.56
C GLU A 22 12.27 -19.75 -20.91
N LEU A 23 10.99 -19.39 -20.97
CA LEU A 23 10.42 -18.54 -22.03
C LEU A 23 10.60 -17.08 -21.63
N ARG A 24 11.41 -16.33 -22.39
CA ARG A 24 11.59 -14.89 -22.21
C ARG A 24 10.59 -14.14 -23.07
N ILE A 25 9.90 -13.17 -22.49
CA ILE A 25 8.78 -12.48 -23.12
C ILE A 25 8.94 -10.97 -22.94
N GLU A 26 8.81 -10.25 -24.05
CA GLU A 26 8.55 -8.81 -24.09
C GLU A 26 7.14 -8.59 -24.64
N VAL A 27 6.22 -8.11 -23.78
CA VAL A 27 4.84 -7.80 -24.19
C VAL A 27 4.84 -6.58 -25.10
N GLY A 28 4.02 -6.61 -26.15
CA GLY A 28 3.85 -5.49 -27.07
C GLY A 28 3.49 -4.16 -26.38
N ASN A 29 3.63 -3.06 -27.11
CA ASN A 29 3.51 -1.71 -26.54
C ASN A 29 2.07 -1.29 -26.21
N ASP A 30 1.09 -1.86 -26.90
CA ASP A 30 -0.28 -1.32 -26.94
C ASP A 30 -1.33 -2.27 -26.37
N ALA A 31 -1.14 -3.59 -26.49
CA ALA A 31 -2.11 -4.60 -26.07
C ALA A 31 -1.53 -5.51 -24.96
N PRO A 32 -2.38 -5.97 -24.02
CA PRO A 32 -1.96 -6.93 -23.02
C PRO A 32 -1.70 -8.31 -23.64
N LEU A 33 -0.87 -9.11 -22.97
CA LEU A 33 -0.65 -10.51 -23.30
C LEU A 33 -1.38 -11.39 -22.28
N ARG A 34 -2.14 -12.36 -22.76
CA ARG A 34 -2.70 -13.42 -21.92
C ARG A 34 -1.81 -14.64 -21.94
N LEU A 35 -1.60 -15.25 -20.77
CA LEU A 35 -0.80 -16.46 -20.65
C LEU A 35 -1.38 -17.41 -19.61
N ARG A 36 -1.35 -18.72 -19.89
CA ARG A 36 -1.68 -19.78 -18.92
C ARG A 36 -0.75 -20.99 -19.02
N LEU A 37 -0.64 -21.71 -17.91
CA LEU A 37 0.05 -23.00 -17.85
C LEU A 37 -0.93 -24.13 -18.22
N LEU A 38 -0.63 -24.91 -19.26
CA LEU A 38 -1.46 -26.06 -19.66
C LEU A 38 -1.03 -27.35 -18.98
N ASN A 39 0.27 -27.63 -18.92
CA ASN A 39 0.84 -28.86 -18.38
C ASN A 39 2.16 -28.58 -17.65
N GLY A 40 2.51 -29.44 -16.69
CA GLY A 40 3.76 -29.34 -15.93
C GLY A 40 3.72 -28.28 -14.83
N THR A 41 4.88 -27.76 -14.45
CA THR A 41 5.00 -26.66 -13.47
C THR A 41 5.90 -25.57 -14.00
N ALA A 42 5.53 -24.31 -13.76
CA ALA A 42 6.32 -23.17 -14.17
C ALA A 42 6.17 -22.04 -13.14
N GLU A 43 7.15 -21.14 -13.11
CA GLU A 43 7.17 -19.99 -12.22
C GLU A 43 7.62 -18.73 -12.96
N ILE A 44 7.10 -17.58 -12.53
CA ILE A 44 7.61 -16.26 -12.92
C ILE A 44 8.25 -15.65 -11.69
N PHE A 45 9.57 -15.52 -11.73
CA PHE A 45 10.38 -14.91 -10.67
C PHE A 45 10.06 -15.44 -9.26
N GLY A 46 9.95 -16.76 -9.14
CA GLY A 46 9.72 -17.49 -7.89
C GLY A 46 8.25 -17.66 -7.48
N THR A 47 7.31 -17.12 -8.27
CA THR A 47 5.87 -17.30 -8.07
C THR A 47 5.34 -18.35 -9.04
N GLU A 48 4.81 -19.45 -8.50
CA GLU A 48 4.26 -20.55 -9.30
C GLU A 48 3.01 -20.14 -10.08
N LEU A 49 2.95 -20.58 -11.33
CA LEU A 49 1.80 -20.37 -12.19
C LEU A 49 0.71 -21.40 -11.87
N PRO A 50 -0.53 -20.97 -11.60
CA PRO A 50 -1.64 -21.90 -11.45
C PRO A 50 -2.01 -22.56 -12.78
N PRO A 51 -2.33 -23.88 -12.79
CA PRO A 51 -2.71 -24.59 -14.00
C PRO A 51 -4.04 -24.07 -14.55
N GLU A 52 -4.13 -23.96 -15.87
CA GLU A 52 -5.30 -23.59 -16.67
C GLU A 52 -5.88 -22.18 -16.43
N ILE A 53 -5.26 -21.36 -15.57
CA ILE A 53 -5.72 -20.00 -15.28
C ILE A 53 -5.02 -19.00 -16.21
N TRP A 54 -5.83 -18.19 -16.89
CA TRP A 54 -5.35 -17.06 -17.68
C TRP A 54 -4.91 -15.90 -16.78
N LEU A 55 -3.66 -15.50 -16.94
CA LEU A 55 -3.09 -14.27 -16.40
C LEU A 55 -3.04 -13.20 -17.50
N ASN A 56 -3.37 -11.95 -17.15
CA ASN A 56 -3.33 -10.81 -18.07
C ASN A 56 -2.12 -9.95 -17.74
N PHE A 57 -1.13 -9.93 -18.62
CA PHE A 57 0.07 -9.11 -18.46
C PHE A 57 -0.10 -7.78 -19.20
N PRO A 58 0.11 -6.64 -18.53
CA PRO A 58 -0.06 -5.33 -19.15
C PRO A 58 0.98 -5.10 -20.27
N PRO A 59 0.70 -4.17 -21.21
CA PRO A 59 1.64 -3.81 -22.26
C PRO A 59 3.01 -3.40 -21.71
N ARG A 60 4.08 -3.64 -22.49
CA ARG A 60 5.48 -3.28 -22.21
C ARG A 60 6.16 -4.04 -21.07
N LEU A 61 5.46 -5.00 -20.44
CA LEU A 61 6.07 -5.82 -19.40
C LEU A 61 7.12 -6.76 -20.01
N LYS A 62 8.23 -6.95 -19.28
CA LYS A 62 9.29 -7.89 -19.64
C LYS A 62 9.45 -8.90 -18.52
N PHE A 63 9.31 -10.18 -18.83
CA PHE A 63 9.39 -11.25 -17.83
C PHE A 63 9.89 -12.57 -18.44
N ALA A 64 10.18 -13.54 -17.57
CA ALA A 64 10.55 -14.89 -17.97
C ALA A 64 9.70 -15.91 -17.22
N VAL A 65 9.20 -16.91 -17.94
CA VAL A 65 8.50 -18.08 -17.40
C VAL A 65 9.48 -19.23 -17.36
N PHE A 66 9.92 -19.64 -16.17
CA PHE A 66 10.91 -20.69 -15.98
C PHE A 66 10.24 -22.00 -15.53
N THR A 67 10.79 -23.16 -15.92
CA THR A 67 10.34 -24.47 -15.43
C THR A 67 11.49 -25.33 -14.91
N TRP A 68 11.27 -25.96 -13.75
CA TRP A 68 12.21 -26.93 -13.17
C TRP A 68 12.11 -28.32 -13.77
N TYR A 69 10.94 -28.70 -14.33
CA TYR A 69 10.65 -30.09 -14.71
C TYR A 69 10.06 -30.23 -16.12
N GLY A 70 9.81 -29.12 -16.82
CA GLY A 70 9.10 -29.08 -18.08
C GLY A 70 7.69 -28.52 -17.92
N ALA A 71 7.25 -27.75 -18.91
CA ALA A 71 5.95 -27.11 -18.91
C ALA A 71 5.43 -26.84 -20.33
N THR A 72 4.11 -26.71 -20.48
CA THR A 72 3.50 -26.19 -21.70
C THR A 72 2.76 -24.91 -21.38
N ILE A 73 3.15 -23.82 -22.04
CA ILE A 73 2.59 -22.48 -21.86
C ILE A 73 1.74 -22.14 -23.07
N GLU A 74 0.54 -21.62 -22.84
CA GLU A 74 -0.31 -21.06 -23.90
C GLU A 74 -0.40 -19.55 -23.75
N MET A 75 -0.21 -18.84 -24.86
CA MET A 75 -0.23 -17.39 -24.95
C MET A 75 -1.28 -16.95 -25.96
N ASP A 76 -1.98 -15.86 -25.64
CA ASP A 76 -2.98 -15.21 -26.49
C ASP A 76 -2.71 -13.70 -26.49
N GLY A 77 -2.34 -13.16 -27.66
CA GLY A 77 -1.93 -11.76 -27.83
C GLY A 77 -0.55 -11.60 -28.44
N ALA A 78 -0.21 -10.36 -28.82
CA ALA A 78 1.04 -10.05 -29.49
C ALA A 78 2.20 -9.86 -28.52
N THR A 79 3.34 -10.50 -28.82
CA THR A 79 4.64 -10.28 -28.18
C THR A 79 5.50 -9.40 -29.11
N GLU A 80 6.28 -8.48 -28.53
CA GLU A 80 7.32 -7.78 -29.29
C GLU A 80 8.49 -8.73 -29.59
N THR A 81 8.83 -9.56 -28.62
CA THR A 81 9.81 -10.63 -28.75
C THR A 81 9.46 -11.73 -27.75
N ASP A 82 9.51 -12.98 -28.19
CA ASP A 82 9.54 -14.13 -27.31
C ASP A 82 10.52 -15.18 -27.82
N TYR A 83 11.22 -15.86 -26.91
CA TYR A 83 12.12 -16.97 -27.25
C TYR A 83 12.43 -17.82 -26.02
N THR A 84 12.72 -19.10 -26.24
CA THR A 84 13.14 -20.03 -25.17
C THR A 84 14.65 -19.96 -24.99
N ALA A 85 15.11 -19.98 -23.75
CA ALA A 85 16.51 -20.10 -23.38
C ALA A 85 16.70 -21.25 -22.38
N ASP A 86 17.73 -22.05 -22.57
CA ASP A 86 18.16 -23.17 -21.72
C ASP A 86 19.35 -22.82 -20.82
N GLU A 87 20.17 -21.84 -21.22
CA GLU A 87 21.21 -21.29 -20.36
C GLU A 87 20.64 -20.26 -19.36
N THR A 88 20.46 -20.69 -18.11
CA THR A 88 19.95 -19.83 -17.03
C THR A 88 20.78 -19.95 -15.74
N PRO A 89 20.89 -18.87 -14.94
CA PRO A 89 21.56 -18.92 -13.64
C PRO A 89 20.67 -19.47 -12.52
N MET A 90 19.49 -20.04 -12.83
CA MET A 90 18.46 -20.38 -11.83
C MET A 90 18.93 -21.38 -10.77
N VAL A 91 19.74 -22.37 -11.15
CA VAL A 91 20.34 -23.33 -10.21
C VAL A 91 21.20 -22.62 -9.17
N SER A 92 21.98 -21.61 -9.58
CA SER A 92 22.81 -20.84 -8.64
C SER A 92 21.96 -20.00 -7.68
N TYR A 93 20.85 -19.45 -8.16
CA TYR A 93 19.94 -18.63 -7.36
C TYR A 93 19.17 -19.45 -6.33
N VAL A 94 18.66 -20.63 -6.70
CA VAL A 94 17.94 -21.50 -5.77
C VAL A 94 18.89 -22.09 -4.71
N ASN A 95 20.15 -22.37 -5.07
CA ASN A 95 21.17 -22.81 -4.11
C ASN A 95 21.44 -21.74 -3.04
N VAL A 96 21.51 -20.47 -3.45
CA VAL A 96 21.60 -19.35 -2.49
C VAL A 96 20.38 -19.32 -1.59
N HIS A 97 19.17 -19.44 -2.15
CA HIS A 97 17.93 -19.49 -1.35
C HIS A 97 17.95 -20.62 -0.32
N ALA A 98 18.38 -21.82 -0.69
CA ALA A 98 18.49 -22.95 0.25
C ALA A 98 19.45 -22.67 1.41
N VAL A 99 20.59 -22.01 1.17
CA VAL A 99 21.52 -21.60 2.24
C VAL A 99 20.88 -20.56 3.16
N LEU A 100 20.14 -19.59 2.58
CA LEU A 100 19.44 -18.55 3.34
C LEU A 100 18.31 -19.15 4.20
N ASP A 101 17.56 -20.11 3.66
CA ASP A 101 16.51 -20.84 4.38
C ASP A 101 17.08 -21.59 5.61
N GLY A 102 18.23 -22.26 5.44
CA GLY A 102 18.96 -22.85 6.56
C GLY A 102 19.39 -21.83 7.62
N ARG A 103 19.77 -20.59 7.22
CA ARG A 103 20.08 -19.50 8.17
C ARG A 103 18.84 -19.03 8.92
N ARG A 104 17.70 -18.86 8.23
CA ARG A 104 16.41 -18.49 8.86
C ARG A 104 15.97 -19.54 9.88
N SER A 105 16.08 -20.82 9.54
CA SER A 105 15.71 -21.93 10.42
C SER A 105 16.55 -21.95 11.71
N ARG A 106 17.87 -21.72 11.60
CA ARG A 106 18.75 -21.60 12.78
C ARG A 106 18.42 -20.37 13.63
N ALA A 107 18.13 -19.24 12.99
CA ALA A 107 17.74 -18.02 13.68
C ALA A 107 16.43 -18.22 14.46
N LYS A 108 15.42 -18.85 13.84
CA LYS A 108 14.13 -19.18 14.47
C LYS A 108 14.26 -20.15 15.65
N ALA A 109 15.22 -21.08 15.58
CA ALA A 109 15.48 -22.05 16.64
C ALA A 109 16.34 -21.49 17.80
N SER A 110 16.93 -20.31 17.63
CA SER A 110 17.79 -19.68 18.65
C SER A 110 16.95 -18.97 19.72
N SER A 111 17.55 -18.72 20.90
CA SER A 111 16.87 -18.01 21.98
C SER A 111 16.44 -16.60 21.52
N PRO A 112 15.17 -16.18 21.76
CA PRO A 112 14.71 -14.85 21.40
C PRO A 112 15.50 -13.70 22.05
N ASP A 113 16.09 -13.98 23.22
CA ASP A 113 16.85 -13.00 24.03
C ASP A 113 18.24 -12.73 23.47
N ASP A 114 18.81 -13.65 22.68
CA ASP A 114 20.07 -13.43 21.98
C ASP A 114 19.78 -12.83 20.60
N SER A 115 19.86 -11.51 20.52
CA SER A 115 19.61 -10.74 19.29
C SER A 115 20.55 -11.11 18.15
N VAL A 116 21.73 -11.67 18.43
CA VAL A 116 22.71 -12.03 17.39
C VAL A 116 22.40 -13.39 16.80
N SER A 117 22.11 -14.40 17.63
CA SER A 117 21.78 -15.75 17.13
C SER A 117 20.36 -15.86 16.58
N SER A 118 19.41 -15.09 17.11
CA SER A 118 18.03 -15.03 16.60
C SER A 118 17.85 -14.21 15.31
N GLN A 119 18.92 -13.63 14.77
CA GLN A 119 18.87 -12.79 13.58
C GLN A 119 18.93 -13.62 12.29
N GLY A 120 17.86 -13.51 11.49
CA GLY A 120 17.80 -14.05 10.13
C GLY A 120 18.79 -13.39 9.17
N PRO A 121 18.99 -13.95 7.98
CA PRO A 121 19.91 -13.42 6.99
C PRO A 121 19.50 -12.01 6.52
N ARG A 122 20.46 -11.10 6.47
CA ARG A 122 20.32 -9.75 5.94
C ARG A 122 21.09 -9.68 4.62
N VAL A 123 20.37 -9.91 3.54
CA VAL A 123 20.95 -10.12 2.20
C VAL A 123 20.91 -8.82 1.42
N ILE A 124 22.04 -8.36 0.90
CA ILE A 124 22.11 -7.19 0.01
C ILE A 124 22.58 -7.58 -1.37
N VAL A 125 21.83 -7.18 -2.40
CA VAL A 125 22.09 -7.49 -3.80
C VAL A 125 22.73 -6.28 -4.45
N VAL A 126 23.95 -6.42 -4.97
CA VAL A 126 24.77 -5.33 -5.54
C VAL A 126 25.25 -5.68 -6.94
N GLY A 127 25.57 -4.66 -7.74
CA GLY A 127 26.01 -4.81 -9.12
C GLY A 127 25.58 -3.65 -10.01
N PRO A 128 26.12 -3.56 -11.24
CA PRO A 128 25.86 -2.45 -12.15
C PRO A 128 24.38 -2.38 -12.57
N THR A 129 24.00 -1.31 -13.27
CA THR A 129 22.69 -1.23 -13.93
C THR A 129 22.50 -2.42 -14.89
N ASP A 130 21.27 -2.94 -14.98
CA ASP A 130 20.91 -4.04 -15.89
C ASP A 130 21.68 -5.34 -15.66
N SER A 131 21.96 -5.66 -14.38
CA SER A 131 22.51 -6.97 -13.99
C SER A 131 21.47 -7.97 -13.48
N GLY A 132 20.20 -7.55 -13.28
CA GLY A 132 19.12 -8.41 -12.79
C GLY A 132 18.86 -8.35 -11.27
N LYS A 133 19.35 -7.33 -10.56
CA LYS A 133 19.23 -7.19 -9.09
C LYS A 133 17.79 -7.30 -8.60
N SER A 134 16.89 -6.45 -9.11
CA SER A 134 15.48 -6.44 -8.71
C SER A 134 14.78 -7.79 -8.97
N THR A 135 15.16 -8.47 -10.06
CA THR A 135 14.63 -9.80 -10.40
C THR A 135 15.12 -10.86 -9.42
N LEU A 136 16.41 -10.87 -9.08
CA LEU A 136 16.96 -11.77 -8.06
C LEU A 136 16.33 -11.51 -6.68
N SER A 137 16.19 -10.24 -6.29
CA SER A 137 15.51 -9.88 -5.05
C SER A 137 14.09 -10.43 -5.01
N ARG A 138 13.32 -10.26 -6.10
CA ARG A 138 11.95 -10.80 -6.22
C ARG A 138 11.92 -12.33 -6.05
N MET A 139 12.82 -13.06 -6.72
CA MET A 139 12.90 -14.52 -6.58
C MET A 139 13.19 -14.97 -5.15
N LEU A 140 14.20 -14.38 -4.51
CA LEU A 140 14.57 -14.72 -3.12
C LEU A 140 13.45 -14.42 -2.12
N LEU A 141 12.69 -13.34 -2.35
CA LEU A 141 11.52 -12.99 -1.54
C LEU A 141 10.37 -13.97 -1.78
N SER A 142 10.00 -14.22 -3.04
CA SER A 142 8.89 -15.10 -3.39
C SER A 142 9.12 -16.54 -2.93
N TRP A 143 10.33 -17.09 -3.09
CA TRP A 143 10.65 -18.43 -2.60
C TRP A 143 10.63 -18.53 -1.08
N ALA A 144 11.09 -17.49 -0.36
CA ALA A 144 11.02 -17.44 1.09
C ALA A 144 9.56 -17.36 1.57
N ALA A 145 8.75 -16.49 0.98
CA ALA A 145 7.32 -16.38 1.28
C ALA A 145 6.55 -17.68 0.98
N LYS A 146 6.90 -18.37 -0.12
CA LYS A 146 6.36 -19.69 -0.45
C LYS A 146 6.64 -20.74 0.64
N GLN A 147 7.75 -20.62 1.36
CA GLN A 147 8.11 -21.48 2.49
C GLN A 147 7.54 -21.00 3.85
N GLY A 148 6.69 -19.96 3.84
CA GLY A 148 6.07 -19.41 5.04
C GLY A 148 6.95 -18.43 5.83
N TRP A 149 8.10 -18.03 5.30
CA TRP A 149 8.87 -16.92 5.88
C TRP A 149 8.26 -15.58 5.52
N LYS A 150 8.53 -14.56 6.34
CA LYS A 150 8.06 -13.19 6.11
C LYS A 150 9.24 -12.21 6.00
N PRO A 151 10.13 -12.38 5.00
CA PRO A 151 11.28 -11.51 4.86
C PRO A 151 10.85 -10.07 4.57
N THR A 152 11.58 -9.11 5.13
CA THR A 152 11.40 -7.70 4.77
C THR A 152 12.12 -7.41 3.45
N PHE A 153 11.39 -6.92 2.45
CA PHE A 153 12.00 -6.36 1.26
C PHE A 153 12.39 -4.91 1.53
N VAL A 154 13.64 -4.55 1.24
CA VAL A 154 14.16 -3.19 1.32
C VAL A 154 14.61 -2.78 -0.08
N ASP A 155 14.11 -1.66 -0.57
CA ASP A 155 14.44 -1.13 -1.89
C ASP A 155 15.14 0.23 -1.76
N LEU A 156 16.45 0.24 -2.00
CA LEU A 156 17.30 1.42 -1.93
C LEU A 156 17.55 2.06 -3.31
N ASP A 157 16.94 1.52 -4.38
CA ASP A 157 17.01 2.09 -5.72
C ASP A 157 15.97 3.22 -5.90
N ILE A 158 16.37 4.44 -5.57
CA ILE A 158 15.54 5.64 -5.77
C ILE A 158 15.22 5.93 -7.25
N GLY A 159 15.96 5.34 -8.20
CA GLY A 159 15.80 5.62 -9.63
C GLY A 159 14.76 4.71 -10.31
N GLN A 160 14.67 3.44 -9.90
CA GLN A 160 13.82 2.41 -10.50
C GLN A 160 13.19 1.48 -9.46
N GLY A 161 12.98 1.95 -8.22
CA GLY A 161 12.37 1.17 -7.15
C GLY A 161 11.00 0.60 -7.51
N SER A 162 10.67 -0.52 -6.88
CA SER A 162 9.52 -1.38 -7.18
C SER A 162 8.42 -1.34 -6.13
N ILE A 163 8.66 -0.71 -4.97
CA ILE A 163 7.64 -0.57 -3.92
C ILE A 163 6.70 0.59 -4.27
N THR A 164 7.20 1.81 -4.36
CA THR A 164 6.37 3.01 -4.61
C THR A 164 6.89 3.81 -5.80
N ILE A 165 6.54 5.09 -5.89
CA ILE A 165 7.02 6.00 -6.93
C ILE A 165 8.56 6.16 -6.88
N PRO A 166 9.19 6.53 -8.01
CA PRO A 166 10.61 6.88 -8.03
C PRO A 166 10.94 8.06 -7.11
N GLY A 167 12.17 8.09 -6.61
CA GLY A 167 12.64 9.08 -5.65
C GLY A 167 12.44 8.65 -4.19
N CYS A 168 12.10 7.38 -3.94
CA CYS A 168 11.91 6.85 -2.60
C CYS A 168 12.91 5.74 -2.28
N ILE A 169 13.32 5.66 -1.02
CA ILE A 169 13.74 4.38 -0.45
C ILE A 169 12.56 3.83 0.35
N ALA A 170 12.37 2.52 0.32
CA ALA A 170 11.21 1.92 0.95
C ALA A 170 11.47 0.52 1.47
N ALA A 171 10.62 0.05 2.37
CA ALA A 171 10.61 -1.33 2.81
C ALA A 171 9.19 -1.84 3.07
N THR A 172 8.96 -3.13 2.87
CA THR A 172 7.67 -3.78 3.16
C THR A 172 7.89 -5.28 3.45
N PRO A 173 7.16 -5.88 4.39
CA PRO A 173 7.18 -7.33 4.60
C PRO A 173 6.57 -8.06 3.39
N ILE A 174 7.18 -9.16 2.98
CA ILE A 174 6.65 -10.04 1.93
C ILE A 174 6.17 -11.32 2.59
N GLU A 175 4.85 -11.44 2.77
CA GLU A 175 4.23 -12.60 3.41
C GLU A 175 3.76 -13.67 2.43
N MET A 176 3.52 -13.28 1.17
CA MET A 176 3.07 -14.16 0.09
C MET A 176 3.98 -13.97 -1.12
N PRO A 177 4.14 -15.00 -1.98
CA PRO A 177 4.86 -14.86 -3.24
C PRO A 177 4.37 -13.65 -4.05
N ILE A 178 5.32 -12.87 -4.57
CA ILE A 178 5.03 -11.60 -5.26
C ILE A 178 4.29 -11.90 -6.55
N ASP A 179 3.11 -11.32 -6.74
CA ASP A 179 2.30 -11.56 -7.93
C ASP A 179 3.05 -11.08 -9.19
N PRO A 180 3.11 -11.88 -10.26
CA PRO A 180 3.87 -11.52 -11.46
C PRO A 180 3.22 -10.39 -12.28
N VAL A 181 1.93 -10.11 -12.05
CA VAL A 181 1.17 -9.02 -12.67
C VAL A 181 1.07 -7.84 -11.72
N GLU A 182 0.50 -8.06 -10.52
CA GLU A 182 0.20 -6.99 -9.56
C GLU A 182 1.43 -6.49 -8.80
N GLY A 183 2.50 -7.30 -8.74
CA GLY A 183 3.73 -6.94 -8.05
C GLY A 183 3.61 -6.99 -6.53
N ILE A 184 4.20 -6.01 -5.86
CA ILE A 184 4.37 -5.98 -4.42
C ILE A 184 3.13 -5.34 -3.77
N PRO A 185 2.46 -6.01 -2.81
CA PRO A 185 1.33 -5.42 -2.09
C PRO A 185 1.74 -4.15 -1.33
N LEU A 186 0.92 -3.10 -1.42
CA LEU A 186 1.20 -1.77 -0.85
C LEU A 186 0.45 -1.49 0.46
N GLU A 187 0.12 -2.51 1.26
CA GLU A 187 -0.78 -2.33 2.41
C GLU A 187 -0.23 -1.38 3.47
N MET A 188 1.04 -1.53 3.88
CA MET A 188 1.70 -0.61 4.84
C MET A 188 3.24 -0.55 4.62
N PRO A 189 3.74 0.02 3.51
CA PRO A 189 5.17 0.19 3.31
C PRO A 189 5.74 1.29 4.20
N LEU A 190 6.98 1.11 4.65
CA LEU A 190 7.84 2.20 5.12
C LEU A 190 8.39 2.90 3.88
N VAL A 191 8.19 4.20 3.75
CA VAL A 191 8.56 5.01 2.59
C VAL A 191 9.18 6.31 3.06
N TYR A 192 10.39 6.59 2.57
CA TYR A 192 11.10 7.83 2.78
C TYR A 192 11.38 8.51 1.44
N PHE A 193 10.95 9.76 1.30
CA PHE A 193 11.07 10.48 0.04
C PHE A 193 12.37 11.28 -0.07
N TYR A 194 13.21 10.86 -1.00
CA TYR A 194 14.44 11.53 -1.39
C TYR A 194 14.21 12.61 -2.46
N GLY A 195 13.20 12.45 -3.31
CA GLY A 195 12.76 13.47 -4.28
C GLY A 195 13.56 13.59 -5.58
N HIS A 196 14.68 12.89 -5.69
CA HIS A 196 15.52 12.87 -6.90
C HIS A 196 15.72 11.46 -7.45
N ALA A 197 16.12 11.36 -8.72
CA ALA A 197 16.34 10.07 -9.39
C ALA A 197 17.77 9.52 -9.20
N THR A 198 18.68 10.29 -8.60
CA THR A 198 20.09 9.91 -8.38
C THR A 198 20.60 10.45 -7.05
N PRO A 199 21.35 9.67 -6.24
CA PRO A 199 21.85 10.14 -4.95
C PRO A 199 22.91 11.24 -5.06
N SER A 200 23.45 11.46 -6.25
CA SER A 200 24.44 12.53 -6.51
C SER A 200 23.89 13.92 -6.25
N ASN A 201 22.56 14.11 -6.23
CA ASN A 201 21.93 15.39 -5.90
C ASN A 201 22.20 15.82 -4.46
N ASN A 202 22.20 14.86 -3.53
CA ASN A 202 22.42 15.07 -2.10
C ASN A 202 22.80 13.74 -1.45
N VAL A 203 24.11 13.48 -1.40
CA VAL A 203 24.66 12.20 -0.92
C VAL A 203 24.37 12.01 0.57
N GLU A 204 24.48 13.08 1.35
CA GLU A 204 24.29 13.01 2.79
C GLU A 204 22.83 12.73 3.14
N LEU A 205 21.87 13.40 2.50
CA LEU A 205 20.45 13.08 2.68
C LEU A 205 20.15 11.60 2.37
N TYR A 206 20.70 11.06 1.28
CA TYR A 206 20.50 9.63 0.98
C TYR A 206 21.03 8.73 2.11
N LYS A 207 22.21 9.04 2.66
CA LYS A 207 22.79 8.31 3.80
C LYS A 207 21.92 8.42 5.05
N VAL A 208 21.36 9.59 5.33
CA VAL A 208 20.46 9.82 6.47
C VAL A 208 19.18 9.01 6.29
N LEU A 209 18.50 9.09 5.14
CA LEU A 209 17.28 8.31 4.90
C LEU A 209 17.55 6.80 5.04
N VAL A 210 18.67 6.30 4.53
CA VAL A 210 19.09 4.89 4.69
C VAL A 210 19.23 4.52 6.17
N LYS A 211 19.77 5.41 7.01
CA LYS A 211 19.86 5.20 8.47
C LYS A 211 18.49 5.21 9.14
N GLU A 212 17.61 6.15 8.78
CA GLU A 212 16.25 6.22 9.32
C GLU A 212 15.45 4.95 9.00
N LEU A 213 15.48 4.51 7.74
CA LEU A 213 14.82 3.27 7.32
C LEU A 213 15.38 2.04 8.05
N ALA A 214 16.70 1.91 8.17
CA ALA A 214 17.32 0.82 8.90
C ALA A 214 16.95 0.84 10.39
N GLY A 215 16.93 2.01 11.01
CA GLY A 215 16.53 2.20 12.41
C GLY A 215 15.08 1.79 12.65
N MET A 216 14.16 2.15 11.75
CA MET A 216 12.76 1.75 11.85
C MET A 216 12.58 0.23 11.72
N ILE A 217 13.27 -0.41 10.77
CA ILE A 217 13.21 -1.87 10.60
C ILE A 217 13.79 -2.60 11.82
N GLU A 218 14.87 -2.08 12.41
CA GLU A 218 15.43 -2.66 13.64
C GLU A 218 14.44 -2.60 14.82
N ARG A 219 13.70 -1.49 14.96
CA ARG A 219 12.61 -1.37 15.95
C ARG A 219 11.51 -2.41 15.68
N GLN A 220 11.12 -2.61 14.41
CA GLN A 220 10.14 -3.63 14.03
C GLN A 220 10.63 -5.06 14.36
N PHE A 221 11.90 -5.37 14.12
CA PHE A 221 12.50 -6.68 14.43
C PHE A 221 12.62 -6.96 15.92
N THR A 222 12.82 -5.91 16.74
CA THR A 222 12.86 -6.04 18.20
C THR A 222 11.52 -6.57 18.72
N GLY A 223 10.40 -6.04 18.22
CA GLY A 223 9.04 -6.45 18.62
C GLY A 223 8.46 -7.65 17.86
N ASN A 224 9.19 -8.24 16.91
CA ASN A 224 8.70 -9.34 16.07
C ASN A 224 9.79 -10.37 15.75
N ALA A 225 9.87 -11.42 16.57
CA ALA A 225 10.86 -12.49 16.43
C ALA A 225 10.72 -13.27 15.10
N GLU A 226 9.50 -13.45 14.59
CA GLU A 226 9.26 -14.15 13.32
C GLU A 226 9.84 -13.36 12.14
N SER A 227 9.61 -12.05 12.10
CA SER A 227 10.17 -11.15 11.08
C SER A 227 11.71 -11.06 11.20
N ARG A 228 12.22 -10.96 12.44
CA ARG A 228 13.66 -10.97 12.73
C ARG A 228 14.35 -12.23 12.20
N ALA A 229 13.78 -13.41 12.45
CA ALA A 229 14.30 -14.68 11.98
C ALA A 229 14.15 -14.86 10.46
N SER A 230 13.11 -14.29 9.86
CA SER A 230 12.90 -14.29 8.40
C SER A 230 13.96 -13.45 7.65
N GLY A 231 14.47 -12.40 8.31
CA GLY A 231 15.51 -11.55 7.79
C GLY A 231 15.01 -10.56 6.73
N MET A 232 15.92 -10.11 5.87
CA MET A 232 15.61 -9.11 4.84
C MET A 232 16.38 -9.32 3.54
N VAL A 233 15.82 -8.83 2.44
CA VAL A 233 16.47 -8.75 1.13
C VAL A 233 16.51 -7.29 0.69
N ILE A 234 17.70 -6.78 0.41
CA ILE A 234 17.98 -5.37 0.16
C ILE A 234 18.39 -5.22 -1.31
N ASN A 235 17.55 -4.59 -2.12
CA ASN A 235 17.87 -4.17 -3.48
C ASN A 235 18.60 -2.81 -3.47
N THR A 236 19.56 -2.64 -4.37
CA THR A 236 20.38 -1.42 -4.47
C THR A 236 20.36 -0.81 -5.86
N MET A 237 20.76 0.46 -5.96
CA MET A 237 20.96 1.12 -7.25
C MET A 237 22.15 0.54 -8.04
N GLY A 238 22.22 0.85 -9.34
CA GLY A 238 23.29 0.37 -10.22
C GLY A 238 24.58 1.18 -10.26
N TRP A 239 24.78 2.15 -9.35
CA TRP A 239 25.98 2.99 -9.32
C TRP A 239 27.02 2.38 -8.39
N ILE A 240 28.08 1.79 -8.97
CA ILE A 240 29.03 0.91 -8.27
C ILE A 240 30.46 1.49 -8.17
N GLU A 241 30.66 2.72 -8.63
CA GLU A 241 31.98 3.36 -8.69
C GLU A 241 31.97 4.71 -7.96
N GLY A 242 33.13 5.14 -7.45
CA GLY A 242 33.30 6.40 -6.72
C GLY A 242 32.32 6.51 -5.56
N VAL A 243 31.59 7.63 -5.48
CA VAL A 243 30.56 7.86 -4.46
C VAL A 243 29.50 6.76 -4.41
N GLY A 244 29.16 6.14 -5.55
CA GLY A 244 28.22 5.01 -5.58
C GLY A 244 28.73 3.80 -4.79
N TYR A 245 30.03 3.51 -4.87
CA TYR A 245 30.67 2.46 -4.08
C TYR A 245 30.62 2.77 -2.57
N ASP A 246 30.88 4.03 -2.19
CA ASP A 246 30.79 4.46 -0.79
C ASP A 246 29.36 4.32 -0.24
N LEU A 247 28.35 4.61 -1.06
CA LEU A 247 26.94 4.41 -0.71
C LEU A 247 26.58 2.93 -0.54
N LEU A 248 27.16 2.03 -1.34
CA LEU A 248 26.99 0.59 -1.14
C LEU A 248 27.61 0.13 0.18
N LEU A 249 28.83 0.55 0.49
CA LEU A 249 29.48 0.24 1.77
C LEU A 249 28.71 0.80 2.96
N HIS A 250 28.19 2.02 2.84
CA HIS A 250 27.30 2.62 3.82
C HIS A 250 26.06 1.75 4.05
N ALA A 251 25.35 1.35 2.99
CA ALA A 251 24.17 0.49 3.11
C ALA A 251 24.49 -0.88 3.74
N ILE A 252 25.59 -1.54 3.32
CA ILE A 252 26.04 -2.82 3.89
C ILE A 252 26.19 -2.72 5.41
N ARG A 253 26.91 -1.68 5.88
CA ARG A 253 27.19 -1.48 7.30
C ARG A 253 25.96 -1.02 8.08
N THR A 254 25.19 -0.08 7.53
CA THR A 254 23.98 0.47 8.18
C THR A 254 22.91 -0.61 8.39
N PHE A 255 22.68 -1.46 7.40
CA PHE A 255 21.73 -2.58 7.53
C PHE A 255 22.33 -3.80 8.24
N LYS A 256 23.64 -3.80 8.56
CA LYS A 256 24.37 -4.95 9.09
C LYS A 256 24.19 -6.19 8.21
N ALA A 257 24.29 -5.99 6.89
CA ALA A 257 24.13 -7.06 5.91
C ALA A 257 25.21 -8.13 6.10
N ASN A 258 24.81 -9.39 6.24
CA ASN A 258 25.71 -10.52 6.48
C ASN A 258 25.86 -11.43 5.24
N VAL A 259 25.13 -11.14 4.17
CA VAL A 259 25.29 -11.79 2.86
C VAL A 259 25.26 -10.70 1.77
N VAL A 260 26.34 -10.58 1.02
CA VAL A 260 26.48 -9.64 -0.10
C VAL A 260 26.51 -10.44 -1.41
N LEU A 261 25.45 -10.32 -2.20
CA LEU A 261 25.33 -10.99 -3.51
C LEU A 261 25.74 -10.03 -4.63
N VAL A 262 26.85 -10.31 -5.28
CA VAL A 262 27.41 -9.48 -6.36
C VAL A 262 27.02 -10.05 -7.72
N LEU A 263 26.14 -9.36 -8.45
CA LEU A 263 25.69 -9.77 -9.79
C LEU A 263 26.63 -9.30 -10.90
N GLY A 264 27.29 -10.25 -11.55
CA GLY A 264 27.91 -10.06 -12.88
C GLY A 264 29.07 -9.06 -12.95
N GLN A 265 29.73 -8.72 -11.83
CA GLN A 265 30.86 -7.77 -11.82
C GLN A 265 32.01 -8.22 -10.92
N GLU A 266 33.10 -8.69 -11.54
CA GLU A 266 34.25 -9.29 -10.83
C GLU A 266 35.06 -8.27 -10.04
N LYS A 267 35.37 -7.11 -10.64
CA LYS A 267 36.10 -6.03 -9.98
C LYS A 267 35.41 -5.61 -8.69
N LEU A 268 34.09 -5.41 -8.73
CA LEU A 268 33.28 -5.06 -7.56
C LEU A 268 33.34 -6.16 -6.49
N CYS A 269 33.23 -7.43 -6.89
CA CYS A 269 33.32 -8.56 -5.96
C CYS A 269 34.68 -8.62 -5.26
N SER A 270 35.77 -8.45 -6.01
CA SER A 270 37.12 -8.41 -5.45
C SER A 270 37.31 -7.25 -4.46
N MET A 271 36.85 -6.05 -4.82
CA MET A 271 36.91 -4.87 -3.96
C MET A 271 36.10 -5.06 -2.66
N LEU A 272 34.90 -5.61 -2.74
CA LEU A 272 34.07 -5.87 -1.56
C LEU A 272 34.66 -6.97 -0.67
N LYS A 273 35.22 -8.03 -1.25
CA LYS A 273 35.92 -9.07 -0.48
C LYS A 273 37.13 -8.53 0.27
N ASP A 274 37.88 -7.62 -0.34
CA ASP A 274 39.05 -7.00 0.28
C ASP A 274 38.65 -6.05 1.43
N VAL A 275 37.71 -5.13 1.16
CA VAL A 275 37.26 -4.14 2.16
C VAL A 275 36.51 -4.78 3.33
N LEU A 276 35.76 -5.85 3.10
CA LEU A 276 34.98 -6.55 4.14
C LEU A 276 35.74 -7.74 4.75
N LYS A 277 37.03 -7.93 4.42
CA LYS A 277 37.86 -9.02 4.93
C LYS A 277 37.97 -9.02 6.46
N SER A 278 37.91 -7.84 7.09
CA SER A 278 37.93 -7.67 8.54
C SER A 278 36.58 -7.94 9.22
N GLU A 279 35.52 -8.20 8.45
CA GLU A 279 34.16 -8.44 8.94
C GLU A 279 33.78 -9.93 8.73
N PRO A 280 34.27 -10.86 9.59
CA PRO A 280 34.21 -12.31 9.33
C PRO A 280 32.80 -12.91 9.30
N LYS A 281 31.78 -12.13 9.64
CA LYS A 281 30.36 -12.53 9.59
C LYS A 281 29.68 -12.16 8.27
N VAL A 282 30.41 -11.55 7.32
CA VAL A 282 29.86 -11.09 6.04
C VAL A 282 30.34 -11.97 4.90
N ASP A 283 29.41 -12.69 4.28
CA ASP A 283 29.71 -13.54 3.12
C ASP A 283 29.54 -12.76 1.81
N VAL A 284 30.61 -12.63 1.02
CA VAL A 284 30.57 -11.98 -0.29
C VAL A 284 30.57 -13.03 -1.40
N VAL A 285 29.44 -13.19 -2.07
CA VAL A 285 29.20 -14.23 -3.09
C VAL A 285 28.97 -13.59 -4.45
N LYS A 286 29.73 -14.01 -5.46
CA LYS A 286 29.50 -13.63 -6.86
C LYS A 286 28.47 -14.57 -7.48
N LEU A 287 27.50 -14.01 -8.19
CA LEU A 287 26.56 -14.77 -9.01
C LEU A 287 26.61 -14.29 -10.47
N GLN A 288 26.25 -15.19 -11.37
CA GLN A 288 26.14 -14.86 -12.80
C GLN A 288 24.91 -14.00 -13.05
N ARG A 289 25.02 -13.07 -13.99
CA ARG A 289 23.88 -12.32 -14.52
C ARG A 289 23.10 -13.23 -15.48
N SER A 290 21.77 -13.13 -15.50
CA SER A 290 20.96 -13.80 -16.55
C SER A 290 21.19 -13.14 -17.92
N GLY A 291 21.33 -13.96 -18.96
CA GLY A 291 21.37 -13.50 -20.36
C GLY A 291 20.07 -12.82 -20.81
N GLY A 292 18.95 -13.05 -20.10
CA GLY A 292 17.66 -12.43 -20.39
C GLY A 292 17.55 -10.97 -19.92
N VAL A 293 18.56 -10.44 -19.22
CA VAL A 293 18.51 -9.05 -18.74
C VAL A 293 18.74 -8.07 -19.88
N VAL A 294 17.72 -7.27 -20.15
CA VAL A 294 17.69 -6.27 -21.22
C VAL A 294 18.36 -4.97 -20.77
N SER A 295 19.22 -4.43 -21.62
CA SER A 295 19.89 -3.15 -21.38
C SER A 295 18.93 -1.97 -21.61
N ARG A 296 18.91 -1.00 -20.69
CA ARG A 296 18.00 0.14 -20.70
C ARG A 296 18.77 1.45 -20.72
N ASN A 297 18.58 2.22 -21.78
CA ASN A 297 19.12 3.58 -21.89
C ASN A 297 18.38 4.57 -20.97
N ALA A 298 18.92 5.79 -20.86
CA ALA A 298 18.37 6.83 -19.99
C ALA A 298 16.91 7.21 -20.32
N LYS A 299 16.54 7.23 -21.60
CA LYS A 299 15.18 7.57 -22.05
C LYS A 299 14.17 6.49 -21.63
N VAL A 300 14.52 5.22 -21.78
CA VAL A 300 13.68 4.08 -21.33
C VAL A 300 13.46 4.16 -19.82
N ARG A 301 14.49 4.44 -19.03
CA ARG A 301 14.37 4.61 -17.57
C ARG A 301 13.49 5.78 -17.19
N GLN A 302 13.62 6.92 -17.88
CA GLN A 302 12.76 8.09 -17.65
C GLN A 302 11.29 7.78 -17.93
N LYS A 303 11.02 7.07 -19.04
CA LYS A 303 9.67 6.65 -19.41
C LYS A 303 9.09 5.66 -18.38
N ALA A 304 9.90 4.69 -17.93
CA ALA A 304 9.51 3.77 -16.86
C ALA A 304 9.16 4.48 -15.55
N ARG A 305 9.93 5.51 -15.15
CA ARG A 305 9.60 6.35 -13.99
C ARG A 305 8.26 7.06 -14.15
N SER A 306 8.00 7.61 -15.33
CA SER A 306 6.72 8.27 -15.63
C SER A 306 5.55 7.30 -15.54
N TYR A 307 5.71 6.07 -16.05
CA TYR A 307 4.68 5.04 -15.92
C TYR A 307 4.46 4.61 -14.48
N ARG A 308 5.51 4.47 -13.68
CA ARG A 308 5.39 4.12 -12.26
C ARG A 308 4.62 5.17 -11.46
N ILE A 309 4.84 6.46 -11.75
CA ILE A 309 4.06 7.55 -11.14
C ILE A 309 2.59 7.45 -11.55
N ARG A 310 2.30 7.21 -12.84
CA ARG A 310 0.93 7.04 -13.32
C ARG A 310 0.25 5.84 -12.66
N GLU A 311 0.94 4.70 -12.58
CA GLU A 311 0.46 3.47 -11.97
C GLU A 311 0.10 3.67 -10.50
N TYR A 312 0.85 4.50 -9.77
CA TYR A 312 0.53 4.84 -8.39
C TYR A 312 -0.85 5.51 -8.24
N PHE A 313 -1.19 6.46 -9.11
CA PHE A 313 -2.47 7.18 -9.03
C PHE A 313 -3.64 6.44 -9.69
N TYR A 314 -3.39 5.75 -10.80
CA TYR A 314 -4.46 5.16 -11.62
C TYR A 314 -4.51 3.63 -11.54
N GLY A 315 -3.54 2.97 -10.89
CA GLY A 315 -3.43 1.52 -10.89
C GLY A 315 -2.83 0.97 -12.18
N LEU A 316 -2.55 -0.33 -12.19
CA LEU A 316 -1.93 -1.04 -13.31
C LEU A 316 -2.83 -1.06 -14.56
N SER A 317 -4.14 -1.16 -14.34
CA SER A 317 -5.14 -1.27 -15.42
C SER A 317 -5.99 -0.01 -15.58
N ASN A 318 -5.57 1.12 -15.00
CA ASN A 318 -6.42 2.30 -14.79
C ASN A 318 -7.67 1.98 -13.95
N ASP A 319 -7.52 1.09 -12.97
CA ASP A 319 -8.57 0.58 -12.10
C ASP A 319 -8.71 1.36 -10.79
N LEU A 320 -7.78 2.30 -10.51
CA LEU A 320 -7.91 3.31 -9.47
C LEU A 320 -8.40 4.63 -10.06
N SER A 321 -9.28 5.30 -9.32
CA SER A 321 -9.83 6.61 -9.66
C SER A 321 -9.29 7.64 -8.67
N PRO A 322 -8.18 8.33 -8.99
CA PRO A 322 -7.60 9.32 -8.08
C PRO A 322 -8.52 10.54 -7.94
N HIS A 323 -8.53 11.15 -6.75
CA HIS A 323 -9.41 12.26 -6.41
C HIS A 323 -8.75 13.61 -6.69
N SER A 324 -9.48 14.53 -7.32
CA SER A 324 -9.03 15.91 -7.51
C SER A 324 -9.52 16.78 -6.36
N ASN A 325 -8.61 17.45 -5.65
CA ASN A 325 -8.95 18.30 -4.51
C ASN A 325 -8.35 19.70 -4.66
N ILE A 326 -9.05 20.70 -4.12
CA ILE A 326 -8.63 22.10 -4.08
C ILE A 326 -8.34 22.44 -2.62
N ALA A 327 -7.12 22.88 -2.33
CA ALA A 327 -6.70 23.36 -1.02
C ALA A 327 -6.34 24.84 -1.07
N ASN A 328 -6.52 25.58 0.02
CA ASN A 328 -6.00 26.94 0.13
C ASN A 328 -4.51 26.90 0.47
N PHE A 329 -3.77 27.94 0.09
CA PHE A 329 -2.35 28.04 0.46
C PHE A 329 -2.13 28.07 1.97
N SER A 330 -3.09 28.59 2.74
CA SER A 330 -3.05 28.62 4.21
C SER A 330 -3.06 27.25 4.86
N ASP A 331 -3.56 26.23 4.15
CA ASP A 331 -3.81 24.90 4.69
C ASP A 331 -2.63 23.96 4.43
N LEU A 332 -1.63 24.43 3.68
CA LEU A 332 -0.49 23.64 3.19
C LEU A 332 0.84 24.24 3.63
N PHE A 333 1.75 23.37 4.08
CA PHE A 333 3.10 23.77 4.43
C PHE A 333 4.12 23.01 3.56
N VAL A 334 4.66 23.69 2.55
CA VAL A 334 5.62 23.06 1.62
C VAL A 334 7.04 23.27 2.14
N TYR A 335 7.83 22.21 2.12
CA TYR A 335 9.23 22.22 2.54
C TYR A 335 10.14 21.66 1.47
N ARG A 336 11.44 21.83 1.64
CA ARG A 336 12.47 21.13 0.88
C ARG A 336 13.57 20.72 1.82
N VAL A 337 14.20 19.60 1.52
CA VAL A 337 15.37 19.12 2.28
C VAL A 337 16.64 19.45 1.50
N GLY A 338 17.55 20.16 2.17
CA GLY A 338 18.79 20.64 1.58
C GLY A 338 18.64 21.99 0.88
N GLY A 339 19.78 22.66 0.71
CA GLY A 339 19.84 24.05 0.27
C GLY A 339 19.53 25.04 1.39
N GLY A 340 19.86 26.31 1.18
CA GLY A 340 19.71 27.36 2.19
C GLY A 340 20.76 28.46 2.05
N PRO A 341 20.63 29.56 2.82
CA PRO A 341 21.64 30.61 2.86
C PRO A 341 22.96 30.02 3.35
N GLN A 342 24.01 30.26 2.59
CA GLN A 342 25.38 29.89 2.96
C GLN A 342 25.89 30.85 4.04
N ALA A 343 26.67 30.32 4.99
CA ALA A 343 27.36 31.18 5.94
C ALA A 343 28.28 32.16 5.18
N PRO A 344 28.26 33.47 5.49
CA PRO A 344 29.15 34.42 4.84
C PRO A 344 30.61 34.01 5.08
N ARG A 345 31.48 34.22 4.08
CA ARG A 345 32.91 33.83 4.15
C ARG A 345 33.63 34.42 5.37
N SER A 346 33.16 35.54 5.90
CA SER A 346 33.67 36.18 7.12
C SER A 346 33.41 35.39 8.42
N ALA A 347 32.46 34.45 8.41
CA ALA A 347 32.12 33.60 9.54
C ALA A 347 32.76 32.19 9.45
N LEU A 348 33.58 31.94 8.41
CA LEU A 348 34.22 30.65 8.18
C LEU A 348 35.73 30.70 8.49
N PRO A 349 36.34 29.59 8.97
CA PRO A 349 37.78 29.48 9.10
C PRO A 349 38.51 29.77 7.77
N ILE A 350 39.73 30.31 7.86
CA ILE A 350 40.56 30.59 6.68
C ILE A 350 40.74 29.28 5.87
N GLY A 351 40.27 29.30 4.63
CA GLY A 351 40.31 28.15 3.71
C GLY A 351 39.04 27.31 3.63
N ALA A 352 38.01 27.59 4.43
CA ALA A 352 36.73 26.89 4.35
C ALA A 352 35.77 27.53 3.32
N GLU A 353 35.16 26.71 2.47
CA GLU A 353 34.13 27.12 1.51
C GLU A 353 32.74 27.10 2.17
N PRO A 354 31.86 28.08 1.86
CA PRO A 354 30.49 28.07 2.36
C PRO A 354 29.70 26.87 1.82
N ALA A 355 29.36 25.92 2.69
CA ALA A 355 28.46 24.81 2.38
C ALA A 355 27.11 25.02 3.07
N ALA A 356 26.02 24.89 2.32
CA ALA A 356 24.69 24.80 2.93
C ALA A 356 24.56 23.42 3.61
N ASP A 357 23.91 23.36 4.76
CA ASP A 357 23.61 22.10 5.43
C ASP A 357 22.75 21.22 4.49
N PRO A 358 23.25 20.03 4.07
CA PRO A 358 22.57 19.17 3.12
C PRO A 358 21.27 18.57 3.68
N THR A 359 21.09 18.56 4.99
CA THR A 359 19.94 17.97 5.68
C THR A 359 18.99 19.01 6.28
N ARG A 360 19.24 20.30 6.05
CA ARG A 360 18.37 21.35 6.56
C ARG A 360 17.00 21.31 5.88
N VAL A 361 15.95 21.31 6.70
CA VAL A 361 14.57 21.51 6.25
C VAL A 361 14.31 23.01 6.08
N VAL A 362 13.84 23.41 4.89
CA VAL A 362 13.59 24.82 4.55
C VAL A 362 12.17 24.98 4.01
N PRO A 363 11.37 25.94 4.54
CA PRO A 363 10.04 26.22 3.99
C PRO A 363 10.14 26.77 2.57
N VAL A 364 9.16 26.41 1.74
CA VAL A 364 9.05 26.81 0.33
C VAL A 364 7.73 27.54 0.14
N ASN A 365 7.82 28.76 -0.42
CA ASN A 365 6.62 29.50 -0.79
C ASN A 365 5.92 28.82 -1.96
N ILE A 366 4.60 28.67 -1.86
CA ILE A 366 3.79 28.12 -2.94
C ILE A 366 3.82 29.08 -4.12
N ASN A 367 4.33 28.60 -5.25
CA ASN A 367 4.44 29.37 -6.49
C ASN A 367 4.29 28.42 -7.71
N ARG A 368 4.35 28.98 -8.92
CA ARG A 368 4.20 28.21 -10.18
C ARG A 368 5.31 27.17 -10.40
N ASP A 369 6.43 27.21 -9.68
CA ASP A 369 7.50 26.22 -9.83
C ASP A 369 7.09 24.84 -9.27
N LEU A 370 6.04 24.81 -8.43
CA LEU A 370 5.47 23.56 -7.92
C LEU A 370 4.54 22.86 -8.93
N LEU A 371 4.19 23.51 -10.04
CA LEU A 371 3.29 22.96 -11.05
C LEU A 371 3.88 21.69 -11.69
N HIS A 372 3.06 20.64 -11.81
CA HIS A 372 3.45 19.32 -12.33
C HIS A 372 4.54 18.60 -11.52
N LEU A 373 4.78 19.02 -10.28
CA LEU A 373 5.61 18.26 -9.35
C LEU A 373 4.78 17.21 -8.63
N VAL A 374 5.48 16.15 -8.23
CA VAL A 374 4.96 15.19 -7.25
C VAL A 374 5.53 15.58 -5.90
N LEU A 375 4.66 15.67 -4.91
CA LEU A 375 5.02 16.04 -3.55
C LEU A 375 4.64 14.90 -2.60
N ALA A 376 5.53 14.61 -1.63
CA ALA A 376 5.29 13.57 -0.63
C ALA A 376 4.56 14.16 0.58
N VAL A 377 3.51 13.49 1.05
CA VAL A 377 2.78 13.85 2.26
C VAL A 377 3.43 13.14 3.44
N SER A 378 4.06 13.89 4.35
CA SER A 378 4.71 13.30 5.54
C SER A 378 3.74 13.09 6.70
N PHE A 379 3.98 12.07 7.52
CA PHE A 379 3.35 11.89 8.84
C PHE A 379 3.99 12.76 9.95
N ALA A 380 4.96 13.61 9.60
CA ALA A 380 5.59 14.52 10.55
C ALA A 380 4.57 15.48 11.18
N LYS A 381 4.69 15.72 12.49
CA LYS A 381 3.89 16.74 13.17
C LYS A 381 4.61 18.08 13.13
N GLU A 382 5.93 18.05 13.25
CA GLU A 382 6.81 19.22 13.23
C GLU A 382 7.79 19.21 12.05
N PRO A 383 8.29 20.37 11.57
CA PRO A 383 9.16 20.44 10.40
C PRO A 383 10.49 19.68 10.52
N ASP A 384 11.07 19.61 11.71
CA ASP A 384 12.32 18.91 11.98
C ASP A 384 12.19 17.38 11.93
N GLU A 385 10.97 16.86 12.10
CA GLU A 385 10.69 15.42 12.01
C GLU A 385 10.61 14.90 10.57
N ILE A 386 10.42 15.79 9.56
CA ILE A 386 10.12 15.44 8.16
C ILE A 386 11.06 14.38 7.57
N ILE A 387 12.35 14.42 7.90
CA ILE A 387 13.36 13.48 7.36
C ILE A 387 13.21 12.09 7.99
N SER A 388 12.82 12.03 9.26
CA SER A 388 12.67 10.80 10.06
C SER A 388 11.27 10.18 9.99
N SER A 389 10.28 10.94 9.52
CA SER A 389 8.89 10.50 9.41
C SER A 389 8.62 9.71 8.13
N ASN A 390 7.73 8.73 8.25
CA ASN A 390 7.21 7.97 7.13
C ASN A 390 6.34 8.86 6.22
N VAL A 391 6.28 8.54 4.93
CA VAL A 391 5.40 9.18 3.97
C VAL A 391 4.05 8.48 3.95
N ALA A 392 2.97 9.26 4.10
CA ALA A 392 1.58 8.79 4.02
C ALA A 392 1.14 8.49 2.59
N GLY A 393 1.67 9.23 1.63
CA GLY A 393 1.37 9.06 0.22
C GLY A 393 1.92 10.21 -0.62
N PHE A 394 1.48 10.30 -1.87
CA PHE A 394 1.93 11.32 -2.80
C PHE A 394 0.77 12.09 -3.41
N ILE A 395 1.03 13.36 -3.71
CA ILE A 395 0.11 14.20 -4.48
C ILE A 395 0.79 14.68 -5.75
N TYR A 396 -0.01 14.89 -6.80
CA TYR A 396 0.45 15.49 -8.04
C TYR A 396 -0.20 16.85 -8.22
N VAL A 397 0.62 17.89 -8.41
CA VAL A 397 0.15 19.27 -8.56
C VAL A 397 -0.30 19.50 -9.99
N THR A 398 -1.60 19.71 -10.16
CA THR A 398 -2.22 19.87 -11.49
C THR A 398 -2.38 21.33 -11.88
N ASP A 399 -2.69 22.21 -10.93
CA ASP A 399 -2.83 23.65 -11.18
C ASP A 399 -2.56 24.48 -9.91
N ILE A 400 -2.14 25.74 -10.11
CA ILE A 400 -1.85 26.70 -9.04
C ILE A 400 -2.39 28.07 -9.43
N ASP A 401 -3.46 28.48 -8.76
CA ASP A 401 -4.03 29.82 -8.91
C ASP A 401 -3.50 30.73 -7.81
N ILE A 402 -2.52 31.56 -8.17
CA ILE A 402 -1.92 32.56 -7.29
C ILE A 402 -2.94 33.66 -6.91
N GLN A 403 -3.87 34.02 -7.79
CA GLN A 403 -4.81 35.12 -7.53
C GLN A 403 -5.82 34.74 -6.46
N SER A 404 -6.37 33.52 -6.56
CA SER A 404 -7.30 33.01 -5.55
C SER A 404 -6.64 32.27 -4.38
N SER A 405 -5.30 32.15 -4.39
CA SER A 405 -4.51 31.40 -3.40
C SER A 405 -4.97 29.94 -3.27
N LYS A 406 -5.30 29.32 -4.41
CA LYS A 406 -5.82 27.95 -4.51
C LYS A 406 -4.82 27.02 -5.17
N PHE A 407 -4.77 25.80 -4.64
CA PHE A 407 -3.86 24.74 -5.05
C PHE A 407 -4.67 23.52 -5.48
N LEU A 408 -4.62 23.15 -6.76
CA LEU A 408 -5.31 21.97 -7.28
C LEU A 408 -4.34 20.79 -7.31
N MET A 409 -4.78 19.67 -6.73
CA MET A 409 -3.97 18.47 -6.60
C MET A 409 -4.75 17.20 -6.86
N LEU A 410 -4.04 16.19 -7.35
CA LEU A 410 -4.53 14.84 -7.51
C LEU A 410 -4.03 13.96 -6.35
N LEU A 411 -4.93 13.23 -5.70
CA LEU A 411 -4.70 12.36 -4.55
C LEU A 411 -5.09 10.91 -4.86
N GLU A 412 -4.45 9.94 -4.23
CA GLU A 412 -4.82 8.52 -4.33
C GLU A 412 -6.16 8.21 -3.63
N VAL A 413 -6.44 8.88 -2.50
CA VAL A 413 -7.67 8.72 -1.69
C VAL A 413 -8.12 10.10 -1.19
N GLU A 414 -9.43 10.27 -0.94
CA GLU A 414 -9.96 11.46 -0.28
C GLU A 414 -9.39 11.57 1.15
N LEU A 415 -8.38 12.42 1.30
CA LEU A 415 -7.77 12.73 2.58
C LEU A 415 -8.25 14.12 3.01
N GLN A 416 -8.76 14.23 4.24
CA GLN A 416 -8.89 15.53 4.90
C GLN A 416 -7.49 16.01 5.25
N LEU A 417 -6.97 16.91 4.43
CA LEU A 417 -5.62 17.47 4.55
C LEU A 417 -5.59 18.51 5.67
N TYR A 418 -5.39 18.07 6.91
CA TYR A 418 -5.04 18.95 8.03
C TYR A 418 -3.55 18.74 8.31
N HIS A 419 -2.72 19.72 7.94
CA HIS A 419 -1.24 19.74 8.06
C HIS A 419 -0.49 18.84 7.05
N VAL A 420 -0.19 19.39 5.86
CA VAL A 420 0.52 18.66 4.81
C VAL A 420 1.94 19.22 4.65
N TYR A 421 2.94 18.41 5.00
CA TYR A 421 4.36 18.71 4.86
C TYR A 421 4.91 18.13 3.56
N LEU A 422 5.06 18.99 2.54
CA LEU A 422 5.35 18.57 1.17
C LEU A 422 6.81 18.78 0.80
N ASN A 423 7.63 17.72 0.75
CA ASN A 423 9.04 17.81 0.33
C ASN A 423 9.14 18.03 -1.19
N SER A 424 9.58 19.20 -1.60
CA SER A 424 9.69 19.63 -3.01
C SER A 424 11.11 19.49 -3.57
N ARG A 425 11.19 19.06 -4.83
CA ARG A 425 12.42 18.84 -5.60
C ARG A 425 13.10 20.15 -6.02
N SER A 426 14.42 20.14 -6.15
CA SER A 426 15.15 21.15 -6.94
C SER A 426 15.27 20.77 -8.44
N GLY A 427 14.57 21.51 -9.31
CA GLY A 427 15.10 21.97 -10.60
C GLY A 427 15.19 21.06 -11.85
N GLN A 428 14.55 19.89 -11.95
CA GLN A 428 14.46 19.15 -13.24
C GLN A 428 13.11 18.41 -13.35
N HIS A 429 12.58 18.11 -14.55
CA HIS A 429 11.33 17.34 -14.71
C HIS A 429 11.61 15.83 -14.80
N MET A 430 10.90 15.00 -14.01
CA MET A 430 10.97 13.53 -14.15
C MET A 430 9.96 13.00 -15.16
N LEU A 431 8.91 13.77 -15.43
CA LEU A 431 7.82 13.44 -16.35
C LEU A 431 8.19 13.83 -17.79
N HIS A 432 7.89 12.95 -18.73
CA HIS A 432 8.00 13.23 -20.16
C HIS A 432 6.81 14.08 -20.64
N LYS A 433 7.04 15.10 -21.48
CA LYS A 433 6.00 16.04 -21.97
C LYS A 433 4.72 15.36 -22.49
N THR A 434 4.85 14.23 -23.18
CA THR A 434 3.71 13.46 -23.72
C THR A 434 2.82 12.83 -22.66
N VAL A 435 3.35 12.49 -21.48
CA VAL A 435 2.57 11.95 -20.35
C VAL A 435 1.82 13.08 -19.65
N THR A 436 2.47 14.24 -19.49
CA THR A 436 1.83 15.48 -19.04
C THR A 436 0.66 15.85 -19.96
N GLN A 437 0.86 15.81 -21.28
CA GLN A 437 -0.21 16.02 -22.28
C GLN A 437 -1.31 14.96 -22.23
N GLY A 438 -0.99 13.69 -21.94
CA GLY A 438 -1.99 12.63 -21.78
C GLY A 438 -2.82 12.75 -20.49
N MET A 439 -2.21 13.24 -19.40
CA MET A 439 -2.90 13.59 -18.16
C MET A 439 -3.74 14.86 -18.36
N GLU A 440 -3.22 15.86 -19.08
CA GLU A 440 -3.95 17.08 -19.49
C GLU A 440 -5.14 16.74 -20.39
N HIS A 441 -5.03 15.82 -21.35
CA HIS A 441 -6.13 15.49 -22.28
C HIS A 441 -7.26 14.72 -21.59
N LEU A 442 -6.94 13.79 -20.68
CA LEU A 442 -7.94 13.14 -19.81
C LEU A 442 -8.59 14.14 -18.84
N PHE A 443 -7.83 15.17 -18.44
CA PHE A 443 -8.30 16.26 -17.59
C PHE A 443 -9.14 17.29 -18.35
N THR A 444 -8.86 17.64 -19.61
CA THR A 444 -9.72 18.52 -20.43
C THR A 444 -11.11 17.91 -20.56
N LEU A 445 -11.19 16.59 -20.76
CA LEU A 445 -12.44 15.84 -20.78
C LEU A 445 -13.19 15.85 -19.44
N GLY A 446 -12.49 15.92 -18.30
CA GLY A 446 -13.09 15.97 -16.95
C GLY A 446 -13.41 17.38 -16.45
N VAL A 447 -12.61 18.38 -16.82
CA VAL A 447 -12.77 19.79 -16.42
C VAL A 447 -13.76 20.54 -17.29
N ASP A 448 -13.85 20.25 -18.60
CA ASP A 448 -14.93 20.78 -19.44
C ASP A 448 -16.31 20.29 -18.95
N TYR A 449 -16.34 19.15 -18.26
CA TYR A 449 -17.54 18.60 -17.63
C TYR A 449 -17.93 19.32 -16.33
N LEU A 450 -16.95 19.77 -15.53
CA LEU A 450 -17.17 20.43 -14.23
C LEU A 450 -17.32 21.95 -14.35
N THR A 451 -16.63 22.59 -15.29
CA THR A 451 -16.65 24.05 -15.47
C THR A 451 -18.00 24.55 -16.02
N ASN A 452 -18.72 23.70 -16.75
CA ASN A 452 -20.06 24.02 -17.27
C ASN A 452 -21.19 23.89 -16.22
N MET A 453 -20.92 23.40 -15.00
CA MET A 453 -21.94 23.24 -13.95
C MET A 453 -22.03 24.38 -12.91
N THR A 454 -21.11 25.37 -12.91
CA THR A 454 -20.97 26.31 -11.78
C THR A 454 -21.40 27.76 -12.01
N ARG A 455 -22.26 28.04 -13.01
CA ARG A 455 -22.94 29.36 -13.09
C ARG A 455 -24.45 29.25 -12.92
N PRO A 456 -25.00 29.56 -11.72
CA PRO A 456 -26.36 30.06 -11.59
C PRO A 456 -26.34 31.57 -11.33
N THR A 457 -26.98 32.32 -12.23
CA THR A 457 -27.50 33.67 -11.99
C THR A 457 -28.68 33.59 -11.03
N LEU A 458 -28.62 34.25 -9.87
CA LEU A 458 -29.80 34.44 -9.00
C LEU A 458 -29.85 35.86 -8.44
N ASN A 459 -30.96 36.54 -8.70
CA ASN A 459 -31.49 37.67 -7.92
C ASN A 459 -32.47 37.13 -6.86
N PRO A 460 -32.75 37.91 -5.78
CA PRO A 460 -33.11 37.34 -4.47
C PRO A 460 -34.61 37.33 -4.18
N VAL A 461 -35.06 36.35 -3.38
CA VAL A 461 -36.30 36.42 -2.58
C VAL A 461 -36.02 35.87 -1.18
N SER A 462 -36.72 36.48 -0.22
CA SER A 462 -36.47 36.67 1.21
C SER A 462 -37.10 35.65 2.17
N GLN A 463 -36.67 35.77 3.44
CA GLN A 463 -37.27 35.29 4.72
C GLN A 463 -36.91 33.85 5.14
N SER A 464 -36.56 33.52 6.39
CA SER A 464 -36.52 34.25 7.67
C SER A 464 -35.68 33.45 8.70
N GLU A 465 -35.12 34.18 9.66
CA GLU A 465 -34.15 33.78 10.71
C GLU A 465 -34.76 32.97 11.88
N ILE A 466 -33.96 32.06 12.46
CA ILE A 466 -33.94 31.79 13.92
C ILE A 466 -32.47 31.56 14.34
N PRO A 467 -31.93 32.30 15.33
CA PRO A 467 -30.50 32.28 15.66
C PRO A 467 -30.15 31.33 16.81
N PHE A 468 -28.96 30.73 16.74
CA PHE A 468 -28.26 30.07 17.85
C PHE A 468 -27.09 30.95 18.31
N SER A 469 -26.95 31.18 19.62
CA SER A 469 -25.70 31.53 20.32
C SER A 469 -25.96 31.57 21.86
N PRO A 470 -24.95 31.73 22.75
CA PRO A 470 -24.12 30.64 23.31
C PRO A 470 -23.86 30.73 24.85
N LEU A 471 -23.08 29.77 25.38
CA LEU A 471 -22.22 29.82 26.60
C LEU A 471 -22.86 30.06 27.99
N LEU A 472 -22.54 29.17 28.96
CA LEU A 472 -21.83 29.53 30.20
C LEU A 472 -21.54 28.34 31.13
N THR A 473 -20.28 28.28 31.54
CA THR A 473 -19.69 27.59 32.70
C THR A 473 -20.29 28.05 34.03
N MET A 474 -20.38 27.16 35.02
CA MET A 474 -20.34 27.53 36.44
C MET A 474 -19.87 26.36 37.33
N GLU A 475 -18.77 26.60 38.05
CA GLU A 475 -18.31 25.86 39.24
C GLU A 475 -19.25 26.11 40.43
N MET A 476 -19.30 25.17 41.39
CA MET A 476 -19.57 25.51 42.80
C MET A 476 -19.03 24.43 43.75
N ASP A 477 -18.38 24.92 44.79
CA ASP A 477 -17.59 24.18 45.78
C ASP A 477 -18.29 24.13 47.16
N SER A 478 -17.99 23.07 47.92
CA SER A 478 -17.88 22.97 49.39
C SER A 478 -19.07 22.80 50.39
N LEU A 479 -19.05 21.63 51.08
CA LEU A 479 -19.09 21.34 52.56
C LEU A 479 -20.44 21.35 53.37
N PRO A 480 -20.51 20.78 54.62
CA PRO A 480 -20.00 19.51 55.18
C PRO A 480 -20.93 18.78 56.20
N ASN A 481 -20.39 17.72 56.84
CA ASN A 481 -20.63 17.16 58.20
C ASN A 481 -21.42 15.86 58.41
N GLY A 482 -20.79 14.94 59.16
CA GLY A 482 -21.44 13.81 59.84
C GLY A 482 -20.47 12.73 60.35
N ASN A 483 -19.88 12.94 61.54
CA ASN A 483 -18.99 12.04 62.29
C ASN A 483 -19.68 10.78 62.86
N ASN A 484 -18.90 9.70 63.07
CA ASN A 484 -18.91 8.67 64.15
C ASN A 484 -18.49 7.30 63.58
N THR A 485 -17.64 6.44 64.17
CA THR A 485 -17.02 6.34 65.49
C THR A 485 -15.89 5.28 65.44
N SER A 486 -14.83 5.56 66.21
CA SER A 486 -13.75 4.72 66.76
C SER A 486 -13.81 3.17 66.75
N GLY A 487 -12.64 2.56 66.46
CA GLY A 487 -12.24 1.23 66.91
C GLY A 487 -10.79 0.87 66.51
N THR A 488 -9.87 0.86 67.47
CA THR A 488 -8.46 0.38 67.39
C THR A 488 -8.18 -0.51 68.62
N PRO A 489 -7.06 -1.26 68.72
CA PRO A 489 -6.30 -2.01 67.72
C PRO A 489 -5.93 -3.45 68.23
N ILE A 490 -5.55 -4.40 67.38
CA ILE A 490 -4.72 -5.55 67.82
C ILE A 490 -3.66 -5.85 66.76
N SER A 491 -2.41 -5.82 67.22
CA SER A 491 -1.18 -6.16 66.50
C SER A 491 -0.93 -7.68 66.56
N ALA A 492 -0.55 -8.28 65.44
CA ALA A 492 0.23 -9.50 65.40
C ALA A 492 1.20 -9.45 64.21
N THR A 493 2.48 -9.31 64.55
CA THR A 493 3.65 -9.36 63.67
C THR A 493 3.78 -10.70 62.93
N ALA A 494 3.95 -10.63 61.61
CA ALA A 494 4.68 -11.63 60.83
C ALA A 494 5.55 -10.93 59.78
N THR A 495 6.79 -11.37 59.71
CA THR A 495 7.94 -10.76 59.05
C THR A 495 7.94 -10.89 57.52
N ALA A 496 8.24 -9.76 56.87
CA ALA A 496 8.94 -9.54 55.59
C ALA A 496 8.94 -10.64 54.50
N ASN A 497 8.38 -10.28 53.34
CA ASN A 497 9.02 -10.45 52.03
C ASN A 497 8.81 -9.13 51.26
N PRO A 498 9.84 -8.47 50.71
CA PRO A 498 9.61 -7.32 49.84
C PRO A 498 8.94 -7.80 48.56
N ALA A 499 7.74 -7.26 48.30
CA ALA A 499 7.02 -7.46 47.05
C ALA A 499 7.93 -7.12 45.87
N GLN A 500 8.01 -8.04 44.91
CA GLN A 500 8.62 -7.79 43.61
C GLN A 500 7.95 -6.56 42.96
N PRO A 501 8.71 -5.74 42.21
CA PRO A 501 8.10 -4.68 41.40
C PRO A 501 7.09 -5.31 40.42
N PRO A 502 5.97 -4.64 40.12
CA PRO A 502 4.98 -5.18 39.19
C PRO A 502 5.68 -5.46 37.86
N SER A 503 5.70 -6.73 37.46
CA SER A 503 6.12 -7.16 36.14
C SER A 503 5.37 -6.33 35.11
N SER A 504 6.08 -5.66 34.21
CA SER A 504 5.50 -4.86 33.14
C SER A 504 4.57 -5.72 32.28
N ASN A 505 3.25 -5.56 32.43
CA ASN A 505 2.22 -6.21 31.61
C ASN A 505 2.17 -5.71 30.15
N LEU A 506 3.12 -4.87 29.74
CA LEU A 506 3.22 -4.26 28.41
C LEU A 506 3.27 -5.28 27.24
N PRO A 507 3.97 -6.44 27.34
CA PRO A 507 3.97 -7.44 26.29
C PRO A 507 2.60 -8.11 26.13
N GLN A 508 1.92 -8.38 27.25
CA GLN A 508 0.62 -9.04 27.29
C GLN A 508 -0.51 -8.10 26.80
N LEU A 509 -0.39 -6.79 27.08
CA LEU A 509 -1.23 -5.74 26.51
C LEU A 509 -1.04 -5.65 24.99
N THR A 510 0.20 -5.71 24.51
CA THR A 510 0.53 -5.64 23.08
C THR A 510 -0.01 -6.84 22.30
N GLU A 511 0.12 -8.06 22.82
CA GLU A 511 -0.52 -9.25 22.23
C GLU A 511 -2.04 -9.17 22.29
N SER A 512 -2.57 -8.61 23.38
CA SER A 512 -4.01 -8.44 23.54
C SER A 512 -4.59 -7.51 22.47
N LEU A 513 -3.96 -6.35 22.24
CA LEU A 513 -4.34 -5.37 21.22
C LEU A 513 -4.20 -5.89 19.78
N LYS A 514 -3.26 -6.80 19.50
CA LYS A 514 -3.13 -7.43 18.16
C LYS A 514 -4.35 -8.25 17.77
N LEU A 515 -4.93 -8.97 18.73
CA LEU A 515 -6.16 -9.74 18.51
C LEU A 515 -7.37 -8.82 18.32
N GLU A 516 -7.39 -7.68 18.98
CA GLU A 516 -8.43 -6.66 18.83
C GLU A 516 -8.45 -6.01 17.44
N HIS A 517 -7.27 -5.72 16.86
CA HIS A 517 -7.15 -5.09 15.54
C HIS A 517 -7.86 -5.89 14.43
N GLN A 518 -7.87 -7.23 14.50
CA GLN A 518 -8.58 -8.06 13.53
C GLN A 518 -10.10 -7.81 13.52
N PHE A 519 -10.67 -7.40 14.65
CA PHE A 519 -12.11 -7.09 14.76
C PHE A 519 -12.46 -5.70 14.20
N LEU A 520 -11.51 -4.80 13.95
CA LEU A 520 -11.79 -3.55 13.22
C LEU A 520 -11.94 -3.77 11.71
N ARG A 521 -11.33 -4.84 11.19
CA ARG A 521 -11.26 -5.10 9.74
C ARG A 521 -12.63 -5.29 9.11
N VAL A 522 -13.51 -6.05 9.75
CA VAL A 522 -14.83 -6.41 9.19
C VAL A 522 -15.73 -5.19 8.94
N PRO A 523 -16.03 -4.33 9.94
CA PRO A 523 -16.88 -3.15 9.72
C PRO A 523 -16.21 -2.15 8.77
N PHE A 524 -14.88 -2.01 8.80
CA PHE A 524 -14.16 -1.14 7.88
C PHE A 524 -14.24 -1.61 6.42
N GLU A 525 -14.08 -2.91 6.16
CA GLU A 525 -14.24 -3.47 4.82
C GLU A 525 -15.69 -3.35 4.32
N TYR A 526 -16.68 -3.51 5.21
CA TYR A 526 -18.08 -3.30 4.86
C TYR A 526 -18.37 -1.83 4.53
N TYR A 527 -17.84 -0.90 5.33
CA TYR A 527 -17.92 0.53 5.07
C TYR A 527 -17.36 0.89 3.68
N LYS A 528 -16.14 0.43 3.37
CA LYS A 528 -15.52 0.63 2.04
C LYS A 528 -16.34 0.02 0.91
N LYS A 529 -16.93 -1.17 1.13
CA LYS A 529 -17.77 -1.84 0.13
C LYS A 529 -19.03 -1.02 -0.18
N THR A 530 -19.73 -0.55 0.85
CA THR A 530 -20.94 0.26 0.71
C THR A 530 -20.64 1.58 0.00
N LEU A 531 -19.58 2.27 0.40
CA LEU A 531 -19.15 3.53 -0.21
C LEU A 531 -18.86 3.37 -1.71
N ARG A 532 -18.13 2.31 -2.10
CA ARG A 532 -17.89 1.99 -3.51
C ARG A 532 -19.16 1.65 -4.29
N ALA A 533 -20.11 0.95 -3.65
CA ALA A 533 -21.37 0.58 -4.29
C ALA A 533 -22.26 1.81 -4.54
N ASN A 534 -22.37 2.70 -3.55
CA ASN A 534 -23.11 3.95 -3.65
C ASN A 534 -22.51 4.85 -4.73
N HIS A 535 -21.18 4.96 -4.77
CA HIS A 535 -20.48 5.74 -5.79
C HIS A 535 -20.78 5.23 -7.21
N ARG A 536 -20.67 3.92 -7.45
CA ARG A 536 -21.01 3.32 -8.76
C ARG A 536 -22.47 3.52 -9.15
N ALA A 537 -23.39 3.50 -8.19
CA ALA A 537 -24.81 3.73 -8.45
C ALA A 537 -25.04 5.19 -8.89
N VAL A 538 -24.39 6.16 -8.24
CA VAL A 538 -24.43 7.57 -8.62
C VAL A 538 -23.87 7.77 -10.02
N GLU A 539 -22.67 7.27 -10.31
CA GLU A 539 -22.04 7.41 -11.64
C GLU A 539 -22.94 6.85 -12.75
N LYS A 540 -23.44 5.62 -12.56
CA LYS A 540 -24.26 4.92 -13.55
C LYS A 540 -25.58 5.66 -13.83
N GLU A 541 -26.33 6.02 -12.77
CA GLU A 541 -27.63 6.66 -12.95
C GLU A 541 -27.48 8.11 -13.42
N MET A 542 -26.49 8.86 -12.92
CA MET A 542 -26.27 10.24 -13.35
C MET A 542 -25.81 10.30 -14.82
N SER A 543 -24.90 9.42 -15.24
CA SER A 543 -24.48 9.32 -16.65
C SER A 543 -25.67 9.04 -17.57
N ALA A 544 -26.55 8.14 -17.15
CA ALA A 544 -27.72 7.77 -17.94
C ALA A 544 -28.81 8.86 -17.94
N VAL A 545 -28.93 9.65 -16.86
CA VAL A 545 -29.79 10.84 -16.84
C VAL A 545 -29.24 11.89 -17.80
N ILE A 546 -27.94 12.15 -17.79
CA ILE A 546 -27.30 13.14 -18.68
C ILE A 546 -27.43 12.73 -20.15
N SER A 547 -27.22 11.45 -20.47
CA SER A 547 -27.49 10.92 -21.83
C SER A 547 -28.94 11.14 -22.23
N GLY A 548 -29.88 10.79 -21.33
CA GLY A 548 -31.30 10.97 -21.59
C GLY A 548 -31.72 12.43 -21.80
N VAL A 549 -31.13 13.38 -21.06
CA VAL A 549 -31.37 14.82 -21.26
C VAL A 549 -30.82 15.29 -22.61
N ASN A 550 -29.62 14.85 -22.99
CA ASN A 550 -29.01 15.21 -24.28
C ASN A 550 -29.79 14.62 -25.47
N GLU A 551 -30.28 13.40 -25.35
CA GLU A 551 -31.15 12.76 -26.35
C GLU A 551 -32.46 13.53 -26.52
N ALA A 552 -33.07 13.96 -25.41
CA ALA A 552 -34.28 14.78 -25.47
C ALA A 552 -34.05 16.17 -26.07
N ALA A 553 -32.87 16.74 -25.88
CA ALA A 553 -32.49 18.04 -26.45
C ALA A 553 -32.14 17.96 -27.95
N ALA A 554 -31.73 16.79 -28.45
CA ALA A 554 -31.31 16.57 -29.83
C ALA A 554 -32.45 16.12 -30.77
N THR A 555 -33.63 15.80 -30.23
CA THR A 555 -34.73 15.19 -30.97
C THR A 555 -35.98 16.10 -30.94
N ASP A 556 -36.64 16.32 -32.08
CA ASP A 556 -37.93 17.03 -32.14
C ASP A 556 -39.04 16.12 -31.57
N LEU A 557 -39.18 16.14 -30.24
CA LEU A 557 -40.18 15.39 -29.50
C LEU A 557 -41.52 16.13 -29.48
N SER A 558 -42.63 15.37 -29.54
CA SER A 558 -43.94 15.94 -29.24
C SER A 558 -44.00 16.39 -27.77
N PRO A 559 -44.85 17.38 -27.41
CA PRO A 559 -44.97 17.83 -26.02
C PRO A 559 -45.29 16.70 -25.04
N ASP A 560 -46.14 15.75 -25.44
CA ASP A 560 -46.53 14.61 -24.59
C ASP A 560 -45.36 13.62 -24.41
N ASP A 561 -44.58 13.37 -25.46
CA ASP A 561 -43.41 12.48 -25.40
C ASP A 561 -42.27 13.09 -24.57
N ALA A 562 -42.06 14.40 -24.67
CA ALA A 562 -41.09 15.12 -23.84
C ALA A 562 -41.44 15.05 -22.35
N VAL A 563 -42.72 15.23 -22.00
CA VAL A 563 -43.21 15.10 -20.62
C VAL A 563 -43.02 13.67 -20.10
N ASN A 564 -43.35 12.66 -20.90
CA ASN A 564 -43.16 11.25 -20.53
C ASN A 564 -41.69 10.90 -20.30
N HIS A 565 -40.79 11.41 -21.15
CA HIS A 565 -39.34 11.19 -21.02
C HIS A 565 -38.76 11.87 -19.77
N LEU A 566 -39.13 13.13 -19.51
CA LEU A 566 -38.73 13.83 -18.30
C LEU A 566 -39.24 13.14 -17.03
N ASN A 567 -40.49 12.65 -17.03
CA ASN A 567 -41.04 11.88 -15.92
C ASN A 567 -40.26 10.58 -15.66
N SER A 568 -39.79 9.91 -16.72
CA SER A 568 -38.91 8.74 -16.60
C SER A 568 -37.58 9.10 -15.94
N LEU A 569 -36.94 10.20 -16.35
CA LEU A 569 -35.69 10.68 -15.74
C LEU A 569 -35.87 11.08 -14.27
N VAL A 570 -36.97 11.76 -13.94
CA VAL A 570 -37.33 12.10 -12.56
C VAL A 570 -37.52 10.83 -11.72
N SER A 571 -38.21 9.81 -12.24
CA SER A 571 -38.38 8.52 -11.57
C SER A 571 -37.04 7.84 -11.26
N ARG A 572 -36.08 7.90 -12.21
CA ARG A 572 -34.73 7.37 -12.01
C ARG A 572 -33.95 8.13 -10.93
N LEU A 573 -34.02 9.46 -10.92
CA LEU A 573 -33.39 10.28 -9.88
C LEU A 573 -34.01 10.04 -8.50
N GLN A 574 -35.33 9.87 -8.43
CA GLN A 574 -36.02 9.49 -7.18
C GLN A 574 -35.59 8.09 -6.71
N GLY A 575 -35.41 7.15 -7.63
CA GLY A 575 -34.86 5.82 -7.33
C GLY A 575 -33.42 5.87 -6.82
N LEU A 576 -32.57 6.70 -7.44
CA LEU A 576 -31.20 6.94 -6.99
C LEU A 576 -31.18 7.56 -5.59
N LYS A 577 -32.03 8.56 -5.33
CA LYS A 577 -32.16 9.20 -4.02
C LYS A 577 -32.46 8.18 -2.92
N ARG A 578 -33.47 7.31 -3.13
CA ARG A 578 -33.83 6.27 -2.14
C ARG A 578 -32.67 5.31 -1.89
N LYS A 579 -31.97 4.86 -2.94
CA LYS A 579 -30.78 4.00 -2.80
C LYS A 579 -29.66 4.68 -2.03
N LEU A 580 -29.44 5.97 -2.26
CA LEU A 580 -28.39 6.72 -1.58
C LEU A 580 -28.74 6.98 -0.10
N GLU A 581 -30.02 7.19 0.23
CA GLU A 581 -30.48 7.28 1.63
C GLU A 581 -30.25 5.96 2.37
N GLU A 582 -30.59 4.83 1.76
CA GLU A 582 -30.31 3.49 2.33
C GLU A 582 -28.80 3.24 2.48
N GLY A 583 -28.03 3.59 1.46
CA GLY A 583 -26.57 3.48 1.45
C GLY A 583 -25.91 4.34 2.53
N SER A 584 -26.36 5.59 2.71
CA SER A 584 -25.87 6.52 3.74
C SER A 584 -26.18 5.99 5.14
N ARG A 585 -27.36 5.43 5.36
CA ARG A 585 -27.72 4.80 6.65
C ARG A 585 -26.80 3.63 6.97
N ALA A 586 -26.49 2.80 5.98
CA ALA A 586 -25.58 1.67 6.13
C ALA A 586 -24.13 2.12 6.39
N GLU A 587 -23.66 3.17 5.72
CA GLU A 587 -22.35 3.79 5.96
C GLU A 587 -22.25 4.33 7.38
N HIS A 588 -23.24 5.10 7.84
CA HIS A 588 -23.27 5.67 9.17
C HIS A 588 -23.23 4.59 10.26
N LEU A 589 -23.99 3.50 10.08
CA LEU A 589 -23.98 2.37 10.99
C LEU A 589 -22.59 1.72 11.10
N GLN A 590 -21.91 1.48 9.97
CA GLN A 590 -20.56 0.89 10.02
C GLN A 590 -19.52 1.84 10.59
N ALA A 591 -19.62 3.14 10.30
CA ALA A 591 -18.75 4.16 10.88
C ALA A 591 -18.94 4.24 12.40
N GLN A 592 -20.18 4.16 12.90
CA GLN A 592 -20.47 4.06 14.32
C GLN A 592 -19.83 2.81 14.94
N LYS A 593 -19.98 1.63 14.32
CA LYS A 593 -19.33 0.39 14.80
C LYS A 593 -17.81 0.51 14.85
N CYS A 594 -17.19 1.15 13.85
CA CYS A 594 -15.74 1.42 13.85
C CYS A 594 -15.34 2.32 15.01
N ARG A 595 -16.10 3.41 15.25
CA ARG A 595 -15.83 4.35 16.35
C ARG A 595 -15.95 3.68 17.72
N VAL A 596 -17.05 2.97 17.99
CA VAL A 596 -17.24 2.27 19.28
C VAL A 596 -16.13 1.25 19.54
N ARG A 597 -15.62 0.57 18.50
CA ARG A 597 -14.50 -0.38 18.61
C ARG A 597 -13.16 0.33 18.86
N LEU A 598 -12.94 1.52 18.28
CA LEU A 598 -11.77 2.35 18.55
C LEU A 598 -11.82 2.92 19.98
N ASP A 599 -12.97 3.44 20.41
CA ASP A 599 -13.17 3.96 21.77
C ASP A 599 -12.91 2.85 22.82
N HIS A 600 -13.34 1.61 22.55
CA HIS A 600 -13.04 0.46 23.42
C HIS A 600 -11.54 0.10 23.44
N LEU A 601 -10.82 0.30 22.34
CA LEU A 601 -9.37 0.07 22.30
C LEU A 601 -8.60 1.14 23.07
N GLU A 602 -9.05 2.38 22.98
CA GLU A 602 -8.48 3.52 23.70
C GLU A 602 -8.76 3.47 25.21
N SER A 603 -9.87 2.83 25.63
CA SER A 603 -10.21 2.67 27.04
C SER A 603 -9.42 1.60 27.79
N ALA A 604 -8.41 0.98 27.14
CA ALA A 604 -7.51 0.03 27.78
C ALA A 604 -6.53 0.74 28.73
N ASP A 605 -6.90 0.88 30.01
CA ASP A 605 -6.04 1.42 31.08
C ASP A 605 -5.71 0.37 32.16
N ALA A 606 -4.76 0.69 33.05
CA ALA A 606 -4.30 -0.21 34.11
C ALA A 606 -5.28 -0.38 35.29
N GLU A 607 -6.20 0.55 35.50
CA GLU A 607 -7.19 0.59 36.57
C GLU A 607 -8.49 -0.15 36.20
N ASN A 608 -8.86 -0.17 34.92
CA ASN A 608 -10.06 -0.76 34.33
C ASN A 608 -9.80 -2.07 33.56
N MET A 609 -8.57 -2.60 33.64
CA MET A 609 -8.12 -3.77 32.88
C MET A 609 -8.99 -5.02 33.10
N SER A 610 -9.57 -5.19 34.30
CA SER A 610 -10.47 -6.32 34.59
C SER A 610 -11.79 -6.24 33.82
N GLU A 611 -12.40 -5.05 33.75
CA GLU A 611 -13.65 -4.83 33.03
C GLU A 611 -13.42 -4.88 31.51
N TRP A 612 -12.32 -4.28 31.05
CA TRP A 612 -11.89 -4.34 29.67
C TRP A 612 -11.68 -5.79 29.19
N ASN A 613 -10.97 -6.60 29.98
CA ASN A 613 -10.78 -8.04 29.70
C ASN A 613 -12.09 -8.83 29.74
N ASN A 614 -13.03 -8.47 30.62
CA ASN A 614 -14.34 -9.11 30.69
C ASN A 614 -15.15 -8.88 29.41
N THR A 615 -15.20 -7.64 28.94
CA THR A 615 -15.84 -7.23 27.67
C THR A 615 -15.21 -7.97 26.49
N ARG A 616 -13.87 -8.01 26.44
CA ARG A 616 -13.11 -8.75 25.43
C ARG A 616 -13.42 -10.24 25.44
N MET A 617 -13.42 -10.89 26.61
CA MET A 617 -13.75 -12.30 26.76
C MET A 617 -15.17 -12.60 26.26
N LYS A 618 -16.17 -11.80 26.66
CA LYS A 618 -17.55 -11.96 26.19
C LYS A 618 -17.66 -11.81 24.67
N ARG A 619 -16.91 -10.88 24.07
CA ARG A 619 -16.87 -10.73 22.61
C ARG A 619 -16.32 -11.97 21.91
N ILE A 620 -15.22 -12.54 22.43
CA ILE A 620 -14.64 -13.80 21.90
C ILE A 620 -15.63 -14.95 22.03
N LEU A 621 -16.36 -15.03 23.16
CA LEU A 621 -17.42 -16.02 23.36
C LEU A 621 -18.56 -15.85 22.35
N VAL A 622 -18.99 -14.62 22.06
CA VAL A 622 -20.01 -14.36 21.03
C VAL A 622 -19.53 -14.84 19.66
N ASP A 623 -18.31 -14.48 19.22
CA ASP A 623 -17.76 -14.94 17.94
C ASP A 623 -17.63 -16.48 17.87
N TYR A 624 -17.15 -17.11 18.95
CA TYR A 624 -17.09 -18.57 19.06
C TYR A 624 -18.47 -19.21 18.93
N MET A 625 -19.47 -18.70 19.65
CA MET A 625 -20.85 -19.19 19.59
C MET A 625 -21.43 -19.06 18.18
N LEU A 626 -21.18 -17.94 17.49
CA LEU A 626 -21.63 -17.74 16.10
C LEU A 626 -20.99 -18.76 15.14
N ARG A 627 -19.69 -19.05 15.27
CA ARG A 627 -18.99 -20.06 14.46
C ARG A 627 -19.48 -21.48 14.73
N MET A 628 -19.85 -21.77 15.99
CA MET A 628 -20.42 -23.05 16.40
C MET A 628 -21.93 -23.15 16.18
N SER A 629 -22.52 -22.20 15.45
CA SER A 629 -23.96 -22.16 15.12
C SER A 629 -24.91 -21.99 16.32
N TYR A 630 -24.41 -21.51 17.47
CA TYR A 630 -25.20 -21.14 18.64
C TYR A 630 -25.71 -19.70 18.54
N TYR A 631 -26.44 -19.38 17.47
CA TYR A 631 -26.84 -17.99 17.13
C TYR A 631 -27.69 -17.33 18.21
N ASP A 632 -28.71 -18.01 18.73
CA ASP A 632 -29.66 -17.42 19.70
C ASP A 632 -28.96 -17.10 21.03
N THR A 633 -28.04 -17.97 21.46
CA THR A 633 -27.22 -17.75 22.66
C THR A 633 -26.24 -16.61 22.46
N ALA A 634 -25.62 -16.52 21.27
CA ALA A 634 -24.72 -15.42 20.92
C ALA A 634 -25.42 -14.06 20.93
N VAL A 635 -26.63 -13.98 20.36
CA VAL A 635 -27.47 -12.77 20.36
C VAL A 635 -27.83 -12.36 21.79
N LYS A 636 -28.31 -13.29 22.61
CA LYS A 636 -28.65 -13.02 24.02
C LYS A 636 -27.44 -12.53 24.84
N LEU A 637 -26.26 -13.11 24.62
CA LEU A 637 -25.04 -12.67 25.30
C LEU A 637 -24.64 -11.26 24.87
N ALA A 638 -24.72 -10.95 23.57
CA ALA A 638 -24.43 -9.62 23.07
C ALA A 638 -25.42 -8.57 23.60
N GLU A 639 -26.71 -8.89 23.67
CA GLU A 639 -27.74 -7.99 24.19
C GLU A 639 -27.59 -7.74 25.69
N SER A 640 -27.45 -8.81 26.48
CA SER A 640 -27.31 -8.71 27.94
C SER A 640 -26.02 -8.03 28.40
N SER A 641 -24.99 -8.01 27.54
CA SER A 641 -23.71 -7.36 27.82
C SER A 641 -23.46 -6.08 27.02
N ASN A 642 -24.47 -5.58 26.28
CA ASN A 642 -24.38 -4.38 25.44
C ASN A 642 -23.20 -4.38 24.43
N LEU A 643 -22.99 -5.51 23.74
CA LEU A 643 -21.85 -5.74 22.84
C LEU A 643 -22.20 -5.62 21.35
N GLN A 644 -23.43 -5.23 21.00
CA GLN A 644 -23.97 -5.31 19.63
C GLN A 644 -23.08 -4.61 18.58
N ASP A 645 -22.52 -3.44 18.93
CA ASP A 645 -21.63 -2.69 18.04
C ASP A 645 -20.18 -3.24 18.03
N LEU A 646 -19.83 -4.04 19.03
CA LEU A 646 -18.51 -4.68 19.17
C LEU A 646 -18.43 -6.03 18.45
N VAL A 647 -19.55 -6.66 18.08
CA VAL A 647 -19.61 -8.00 17.45
C VAL A 647 -20.17 -7.95 16.03
N ASP A 648 -19.91 -9.00 15.25
CA ASP A 648 -20.31 -9.08 13.83
C ASP A 648 -21.53 -10.01 13.60
N ILE A 649 -22.52 -9.99 14.51
CA ILE A 649 -23.70 -10.88 14.47
C ILE A 649 -24.40 -10.86 13.11
N ASP A 650 -24.61 -9.67 12.53
CA ASP A 650 -25.31 -9.49 11.25
C ASP A 650 -24.66 -10.30 10.12
N VAL A 651 -23.32 -10.35 10.10
CA VAL A 651 -22.54 -11.08 9.08
C VAL A 651 -22.78 -12.58 9.18
N PHE A 652 -22.82 -13.11 10.40
CA PHE A 652 -23.09 -14.52 10.64
C PHE A 652 -24.56 -14.89 10.42
N GLN A 653 -25.50 -13.96 10.65
CA GLN A 653 -26.91 -14.17 10.32
C GLN A 653 -27.14 -14.25 8.81
N GLU A 654 -26.44 -13.43 8.01
CA GLU A 654 -26.47 -13.56 6.55
C GLU A 654 -25.90 -14.91 6.08
N ALA A 655 -24.80 -15.36 6.69
CA ALA A 655 -24.25 -16.71 6.40
C ALA A 655 -25.23 -17.83 6.81
N LYS A 656 -25.90 -17.69 7.97
CA LYS A 656 -26.93 -18.63 8.44
C LYS A 656 -28.06 -18.75 7.44
N LYS A 657 -28.58 -17.65 6.90
CA LYS A 657 -29.65 -17.67 5.88
C LYS A 657 -29.26 -18.52 4.66
N VAL A 658 -28.01 -18.40 4.20
CA VAL A 658 -27.50 -19.21 3.09
C VAL A 658 -27.39 -20.69 3.48
N ILE A 659 -26.90 -20.98 4.69
CA ILE A 659 -26.79 -22.36 5.21
C ILE A 659 -28.17 -23.02 5.34
N ASP A 660 -29.13 -22.34 5.95
CA ASP A 660 -30.50 -22.84 6.15
C ASP A 660 -31.20 -23.07 4.81
N ALA A 661 -31.00 -22.18 3.82
CA ALA A 661 -31.53 -22.38 2.46
C ALA A 661 -30.93 -23.64 1.80
N LEU A 662 -29.61 -23.83 1.90
CA LEU A 662 -28.93 -25.00 1.36
C LEU A 662 -29.39 -26.30 2.02
N GLN A 663 -29.63 -26.30 3.34
CA GLN A 663 -30.20 -27.45 4.06
C GLN A 663 -31.62 -27.79 3.56
N ASN A 664 -32.39 -26.77 3.19
CA ASN A 664 -33.71 -26.91 2.59
C ASN A 664 -33.67 -27.19 1.07
N LYS A 665 -32.48 -27.47 0.51
CA LYS A 665 -32.25 -27.72 -0.93
C LYS A 665 -32.57 -26.52 -1.83
N ASP A 666 -32.63 -25.32 -1.27
CA ASP A 666 -32.70 -24.07 -2.02
C ASP A 666 -31.30 -23.50 -2.23
N VAL A 667 -30.88 -23.42 -3.49
CA VAL A 667 -29.55 -22.91 -3.87
C VAL A 667 -29.57 -21.41 -4.21
N ALA A 668 -30.74 -20.78 -4.35
CA ALA A 668 -30.84 -19.41 -4.86
C ALA A 668 -30.08 -18.39 -3.98
N PRO A 669 -30.17 -18.41 -2.63
CA PRO A 669 -29.40 -17.49 -1.78
C PRO A 669 -27.88 -17.70 -1.90
N ALA A 670 -27.44 -18.95 -2.06
CA ALA A 670 -26.02 -19.26 -2.22
C ALA A 670 -25.48 -18.76 -3.57
N LEU A 671 -26.27 -18.88 -4.64
CA LEU A 671 -25.92 -18.37 -5.97
C LEU A 671 -25.86 -16.83 -5.99
N ALA A 672 -26.83 -16.16 -5.37
CA ALA A 672 -26.82 -14.70 -5.23
C ALA A 672 -25.57 -14.22 -4.47
N TRP A 673 -25.26 -14.87 -3.35
CA TRP A 673 -24.05 -14.57 -2.59
C TRP A 673 -22.77 -14.79 -3.43
N CYS A 674 -22.72 -15.85 -4.25
CA CYS A 674 -21.60 -16.10 -5.15
C CYS A 674 -21.46 -15.03 -6.24
N ALA A 675 -22.57 -14.53 -6.78
CA ALA A 675 -22.57 -13.45 -7.77
C ALA A 675 -22.02 -12.14 -7.15
N ASP A 676 -22.48 -11.79 -5.95
CA ASP A 676 -22.05 -10.59 -5.22
C ASP A 676 -20.58 -10.63 -4.81
N ASN A 677 -20.03 -11.82 -4.61
CA ASN A 677 -18.64 -12.03 -4.18
C ASN A 677 -17.75 -12.61 -5.30
N LYS A 678 -18.21 -12.60 -6.56
CA LYS A 678 -17.54 -13.24 -7.70
C LYS A 678 -16.07 -12.85 -7.86
N SER A 679 -15.72 -11.58 -7.64
CA SER A 679 -14.33 -11.10 -7.74
C SER A 679 -13.43 -11.67 -6.64
N ARG A 680 -13.93 -11.80 -5.40
CA ARG A 680 -13.20 -12.38 -4.27
C ARG A 680 -13.09 -13.90 -4.41
N LEU A 681 -14.16 -14.57 -4.80
CA LEU A 681 -14.18 -16.02 -5.01
C LEU A 681 -13.20 -16.45 -6.12
N LYS A 682 -13.07 -15.63 -7.18
CA LYS A 682 -12.04 -15.80 -8.21
C LYS A 682 -10.61 -15.66 -7.65
N LYS A 683 -10.38 -14.71 -6.73
CA LYS A 683 -9.08 -14.54 -6.04
C LYS A 683 -8.77 -15.68 -5.06
N SER A 684 -9.78 -16.25 -4.41
CA SER A 684 -9.63 -17.31 -3.40
C SER A 684 -9.58 -18.74 -3.96
N LYS A 685 -9.65 -18.95 -5.28
CA LYS A 685 -9.61 -20.28 -5.94
C LYS A 685 -10.67 -21.29 -5.44
N ILE A 686 -11.85 -20.84 -4.99
CA ILE A 686 -12.91 -21.75 -4.50
C ILE A 686 -13.70 -22.34 -5.68
N THR A 687 -13.78 -23.68 -5.72
CA THR A 687 -14.30 -24.52 -6.82
C THR A 687 -15.81 -24.38 -7.10
N LEU A 688 -16.57 -23.77 -6.20
CA LEU A 688 -18.04 -23.58 -6.33
C LEU A 688 -18.44 -22.74 -7.54
N LEU A 689 -17.55 -21.87 -8.03
CA LEU A 689 -17.78 -21.09 -9.26
C LEU A 689 -17.85 -21.94 -10.54
N ARG A 690 -17.51 -23.24 -10.50
CA ARG A 690 -17.56 -24.16 -11.65
C ARG A 690 -18.96 -24.74 -11.93
N TYR A 691 -19.92 -24.56 -11.01
CA TYR A 691 -21.24 -25.20 -11.09
C TYR A 691 -22.42 -24.20 -11.13
N ILE A 692 -22.12 -22.90 -11.28
CA ILE A 692 -23.15 -21.87 -11.46
C ILE A 692 -23.31 -21.65 -12.98
N PRO A 693 -24.49 -21.95 -13.56
CA PRO A 693 -24.75 -21.75 -14.99
C PRO A 693 -24.48 -20.32 -15.47
#